data_AF-A0A7Y5GVV2-F1
#
_entry.id   AF-A0A7Y5GVV2-F1
#
_cell.length_a   1.000
_cell.length_b   1.000
_cell.length_c   1.000
_cell.angle_alpha   90.00
_cell.angle_beta   90.00
_cell.angle_gamma   90.00
#
_symmetry.space_group_name_H-M   'P 1'
#
loop_
_entity.id
_entity.type
_entity.pdbx_description
1 polymer ?
#
loop_
_entity_poly.entity_id
_entity_poly.type
_entity_poly.pdbx_seq_one_letter_code
_entity_poly.pdbx_strand_id
1 'polypeptide(L)'
;MGVFHTVCSWQTSSAVAQPLIKFVNVANDAGITLVVDQAPPQTGAGMAVIDTDKDGLPDLILSGGFKLPVTLFRNLGGMKFQLVPGNVSGLGFFGTDSRGFAAGDYDNDGDRDLFVANWTSDENSALLRNDNGKFVDVTPSSGIVVAGNATGASWTDYDGDGCLDLYVSRYWWSENKLFKGNCTGEFIDNTSISGLATPAGTKNTTQSFQSVWFDADWDGDQDLYLMNDRCYVGMRRNEFFLNNGNGTFTEAAGEWGLDLCFDAMGIALTDFDGNGHLDMFMTNTQEGHVFAHASCDGYVDKAKDIGLLMHKWGWAVLTEDFNFDGWPDLYVANAGYAKPAVGGNVLFANKGDGSLTFVDMTDLADNADSPIGNTGLVRADFDADGDIDVIVGKVMAQPFSVLRNDSITGNYLTIRLQGTQSNRDGIGAVVDVIAGGRLRRQIRYESSVYNGSNDNSLVFGLGEIDKITRISIRWPSGTVQWIDEPAVNQILTVVESETPGAQSTFGLEICGDAYDNDCDGTADLEFGPVGSTCSVGVGECQTTSTLVCTADLLDMTCPIQAAAPVSGEIEADGLDNDCDGVIDEKEEEQPERPTPLRGRPVGDPLPPCANTFEKCGDGVDNDCDGLIDEGFGIGSQCQVIVGTCSLIGVTICAESGDATACKLANLQFGPELCGDEIDNDCDGEIDEGFDVGAPCVVQIHGCTLEGVFECTESGMSATCVILENNPSVELCGDGKDNDCDGEVDEGFHTGDLCASYVNDCLVAGEMRCSDNRLTEACDIGHFVPPAELCGDNIDNDCDGQTDEGFEVVGGKCWLGEGVCTRKGKWLCTADLLGYFCDAAVGTVSEEVMGDGFDNDCDGLIDENDSPNRLPTMYESLEVITDNHFVTKDIDHPQADSNDTTSTPGSGCNSGVVDGKYHQWMVFGLLVLILCLRRVGSKLLKFIC
;
A
#
# COMPACT_ATOMS: atom_id res chain seq x y z
N MET A 1 -54.36 31.01 36.20
CA MET A 1 -53.64 30.15 37.15
C MET A 1 -53.46 28.80 36.46
N GLY A 2 -52.27 28.54 35.92
CA GLY A 2 -51.95 27.25 35.29
C GLY A 2 -51.41 26.28 36.32
N VAL A 3 -51.70 24.99 36.15
CA VAL A 3 -51.13 23.92 36.99
C VAL A 3 -49.91 23.37 36.24
N PHE A 4 -48.73 23.46 36.86
CA PHE A 4 -47.55 22.73 36.38
C PHE A 4 -47.60 21.30 36.93
N HIS A 5 -47.59 20.31 36.04
CA HIS A 5 -47.25 18.93 36.38
C HIS A 5 -45.74 18.76 36.26
N THR A 6 -45.07 18.43 37.37
CA THR A 6 -43.67 18.00 37.34
C THR A 6 -43.62 16.52 36.97
N VAL A 7 -43.10 16.19 35.80
CA VAL A 7 -42.74 14.82 35.43
C VAL A 7 -41.33 14.56 35.95
N CYS A 8 -41.14 13.51 36.76
CA CYS A 8 -39.82 13.04 37.13
C CYS A 8 -39.42 11.90 36.17
N SER A 9 -38.69 12.25 35.11
CA SER A 9 -37.95 11.26 34.33
C SER A 9 -36.78 10.73 35.15
N TRP A 10 -36.77 9.43 35.44
CA TRP A 10 -35.59 8.77 35.99
C TRP A 10 -34.58 8.54 34.86
N GLN A 11 -33.69 9.50 34.64
CA GLN A 11 -32.47 9.23 33.90
C GLN A 11 -31.57 8.34 34.77
N THR A 12 -31.50 7.05 34.43
CA THR A 12 -30.39 6.21 34.83
C THR A 12 -29.15 6.69 34.07
N SER A 13 -28.38 7.58 34.67
CA SER A 13 -27.08 8.00 34.15
C SER A 13 -26.07 6.87 34.34
N SER A 14 -26.23 5.82 33.54
CA SER A 14 -25.16 4.87 33.23
C SER A 14 -24.11 5.63 32.42
N ALA A 15 -23.28 6.40 33.11
CA ALA A 15 -22.05 6.92 32.54
C ALA A 15 -21.11 5.73 32.37
N VAL A 16 -21.28 5.02 31.24
CA VAL A 16 -20.24 4.15 30.69
C VAL A 16 -19.03 5.05 30.50
N ALA A 17 -17.91 4.71 31.14
CA ALA A 17 -16.65 5.35 30.81
C ALA A 17 -16.31 4.85 29.40
N GLN A 18 -16.35 5.74 28.40
CA GLN A 18 -15.98 5.34 27.04
C GLN A 18 -14.53 4.83 27.06
N PRO A 19 -14.23 3.72 26.37
CA PRO A 19 -12.87 3.21 26.31
C PRO A 19 -11.97 4.25 25.64
N LEU A 20 -10.95 4.69 26.37
CA LEU A 20 -10.00 5.68 25.86
C LEU A 20 -8.96 4.99 25.00
N ILE A 21 -8.92 5.37 23.72
CA ILE A 21 -7.73 5.20 22.87
C ILE A 21 -6.55 5.86 23.58
N LYS A 22 -5.42 5.17 23.75
CA LYS A 22 -4.27 5.70 24.48
C LYS A 22 -2.93 5.19 23.94
N PHE A 23 -2.43 5.84 22.90
CA PHE A 23 -1.07 5.63 22.40
C PHE A 23 0.02 6.03 23.41
N VAL A 24 1.15 5.32 23.35
CA VAL A 24 2.39 5.65 24.05
C VAL A 24 3.53 5.65 23.04
N ASN A 25 4.21 6.79 22.87
CA ASN A 25 5.37 6.88 21.99
C ASN A 25 6.59 6.21 22.63
N VAL A 26 7.06 5.12 22.01
CA VAL A 26 8.15 4.25 22.46
C VAL A 26 9.39 4.32 21.54
N ALA A 27 9.45 5.27 20.59
CA ALA A 27 10.49 5.32 19.54
C ALA A 27 11.94 5.17 20.06
N ASN A 28 12.28 5.86 21.17
CA ASN A 28 13.61 5.78 21.79
C ASN A 28 13.95 4.37 22.31
N ASP A 29 12.95 3.63 22.82
CA ASP A 29 13.13 2.25 23.25
C ASP A 29 13.06 1.28 22.06
N ALA A 30 12.41 1.65 20.96
CA ALA A 30 12.06 0.74 19.88
C ALA A 30 13.21 0.37 18.92
N GLY A 31 14.32 1.10 18.96
CA GLY A 31 15.47 0.89 18.04
C GLY A 31 15.33 1.62 16.69
N ILE A 32 14.20 2.28 16.43
CA ILE A 32 14.00 3.12 15.23
C ILE A 32 14.54 4.53 15.51
N THR A 33 15.86 4.67 15.38
CA THR A 33 16.59 5.94 15.58
C THR A 33 16.85 6.71 14.28
N LEU A 34 16.39 6.20 13.13
CA LEU A 34 16.61 6.81 11.82
C LEU A 34 15.96 8.20 11.73
N VAL A 35 16.70 9.17 11.18
CA VAL A 35 16.25 10.55 10.96
C VAL A 35 16.42 10.90 9.48
N VAL A 36 15.31 11.20 8.80
CA VAL A 36 15.30 11.42 7.34
C VAL A 36 15.29 12.92 7.03
N ASP A 37 16.41 13.45 6.51
CA ASP A 37 16.52 14.86 6.11
C ASP A 37 16.00 15.11 4.70
N GLN A 38 14.68 15.21 4.59
CA GLN A 38 14.01 15.59 3.35
C GLN A 38 14.07 17.10 3.12
N ALA A 39 14.72 17.53 2.03
CA ALA A 39 14.56 18.89 1.51
C ALA A 39 13.11 19.12 0.98
N PRO A 40 12.70 20.34 0.60
CA PRO A 40 11.35 20.84 0.91
C PRO A 40 10.18 19.98 0.39
N PRO A 41 9.10 19.85 1.20
CA PRO A 41 8.58 18.54 1.58
C PRO A 41 7.40 18.08 0.71
N GLN A 42 7.60 18.02 -0.61
CA GLN A 42 6.48 17.84 -1.55
C GLN A 42 5.93 16.39 -1.67
N THR A 43 6.60 15.39 -1.09
CA THR A 43 6.25 13.97 -1.24
C THR A 43 6.41 13.08 0.02
N GLY A 44 6.49 13.69 1.21
CA GLY A 44 6.44 12.98 2.49
C GLY A 44 7.57 11.97 2.76
N ALA A 45 7.30 11.03 3.69
CA ALA A 45 8.14 9.89 4.05
C ALA A 45 7.31 8.60 3.99
N GLY A 46 7.52 7.82 2.94
CA GLY A 46 6.80 6.56 2.68
C GLY A 46 7.35 5.40 3.50
N MET A 47 6.46 4.43 3.79
CA MET A 47 6.77 3.27 4.63
C MET A 47 5.96 2.06 4.15
N ALA A 48 6.49 0.84 4.27
CA ALA A 48 5.75 -0.40 4.01
C ALA A 48 5.87 -1.37 5.17
N VAL A 49 4.82 -2.16 5.39
CA VAL A 49 4.74 -3.15 6.47
C VAL A 49 4.49 -4.54 5.87
N ILE A 50 5.44 -5.44 6.10
CA ILE A 50 5.47 -6.79 5.51
C ILE A 50 6.14 -7.71 6.54
N ASP A 51 5.60 -8.89 6.80
CA ASP A 51 6.36 -10.00 7.41
C ASP A 51 7.32 -10.53 6.33
N THR A 52 8.57 -10.07 6.31
CA THR A 52 9.44 -10.26 5.13
C THR A 52 10.09 -11.64 5.08
N ASP A 53 10.26 -12.31 6.23
CA ASP A 53 10.93 -13.61 6.33
C ASP A 53 10.07 -14.75 6.89
N LYS A 54 8.77 -14.49 7.14
CA LYS A 54 7.71 -15.43 7.54
C LYS A 54 7.87 -15.97 8.97
N ASP A 55 8.39 -15.16 9.88
CA ASP A 55 8.42 -15.48 11.32
C ASP A 55 7.08 -15.21 12.04
N GLY A 56 6.21 -14.41 11.42
CA GLY A 56 4.87 -14.05 11.89
C GLY A 56 4.74 -12.60 12.36
N LEU A 57 5.86 -11.89 12.57
CA LEU A 57 5.91 -10.50 12.98
C LEU A 57 5.96 -9.56 11.76
N PRO A 58 5.23 -8.43 11.77
CA PRO A 58 5.30 -7.45 10.69
C PRO A 58 6.57 -6.61 10.80
N ASP A 59 7.45 -6.66 9.79
CA ASP A 59 8.62 -5.80 9.65
C ASP A 59 8.25 -4.41 9.10
N LEU A 60 9.21 -3.48 9.15
CA LEU A 60 9.05 -2.11 8.66
C LEU A 60 10.10 -1.76 7.60
N ILE A 61 9.66 -1.31 6.43
CA ILE A 61 10.49 -0.76 5.37
C ILE A 61 10.26 0.75 5.29
N LEU A 62 11.33 1.53 5.17
CA LEU A 62 11.33 2.99 5.13
C LEU A 62 11.90 3.52 3.80
N SER A 63 11.28 4.57 3.25
CA SER A 63 11.81 5.31 2.10
C SER A 63 13.05 6.10 2.49
N GLY A 64 14.10 6.04 1.68
CA GLY A 64 15.30 6.83 1.89
C GLY A 64 15.08 8.29 1.47
N GLY A 65 15.04 8.52 0.14
CA GLY A 65 14.90 9.84 -0.47
C GLY A 65 16.14 10.74 -0.32
N PHE A 66 16.28 11.76 -1.17
CA PHE A 66 17.42 12.70 -1.20
C PHE A 66 18.81 12.04 -1.04
N LYS A 67 19.03 10.93 -1.75
CA LYS A 67 20.23 10.08 -1.78
C LYS A 67 20.50 9.26 -0.51
N LEU A 68 19.46 8.91 0.23
CA LEU A 68 19.46 7.78 1.17
C LEU A 68 18.81 6.54 0.51
N PRO A 69 19.24 5.31 0.83
CA PRO A 69 18.66 4.07 0.29
C PRO A 69 17.39 3.64 1.03
N VAL A 70 16.56 2.82 0.38
CA VAL A 70 15.47 2.09 1.04
C VAL A 70 16.02 1.20 2.16
N THR A 71 15.37 1.22 3.32
CA THR A 71 15.90 0.62 4.56
C THR A 71 14.88 -0.32 5.20
N LEU A 72 15.30 -1.54 5.56
CA LEU A 72 14.48 -2.55 6.26
C LEU A 72 14.86 -2.63 7.75
N PHE A 73 13.85 -2.67 8.61
CA PHE A 73 13.92 -2.92 10.04
C PHE A 73 13.13 -4.20 10.36
N ARG A 74 13.84 -5.29 10.67
CA ARG A 74 13.22 -6.54 11.14
C ARG A 74 12.57 -6.30 12.50
N ASN A 75 11.35 -6.78 12.69
CA ASN A 75 10.67 -6.78 13.98
C ASN A 75 11.15 -7.96 14.85
N LEU A 76 11.35 -7.73 16.14
CA LEU A 76 11.78 -8.73 17.13
C LEU A 76 10.71 -8.97 18.23
N GLY A 77 9.53 -8.36 18.08
CA GLY A 77 8.46 -8.33 19.06
C GLY A 77 8.75 -7.41 20.24
N GLY A 78 7.75 -7.15 21.09
CA GLY A 78 7.91 -6.26 22.25
C GLY A 78 8.20 -4.78 21.91
N MET A 79 7.74 -4.31 20.74
CA MET A 79 8.09 -3.03 20.10
C MET A 79 9.60 -2.85 19.93
N LYS A 80 10.30 -3.87 19.39
CA LYS A 80 11.74 -3.82 19.14
C LYS A 80 12.04 -4.11 17.67
N PHE A 81 12.83 -3.25 17.06
CA PHE A 81 13.23 -3.35 15.68
C PHE A 81 14.76 -3.40 15.55
N GLN A 82 15.25 -4.15 14.56
CA GLN A 82 16.65 -4.24 14.21
C GLN A 82 16.84 -3.85 12.74
N LEU A 83 17.69 -2.85 12.49
CA LEU A 83 18.14 -2.49 11.14
C LEU A 83 18.77 -3.71 10.45
N VAL A 84 18.25 -4.08 9.28
CA VAL A 84 18.81 -5.14 8.45
C VAL A 84 19.79 -4.51 7.45
N PRO A 85 21.07 -4.94 7.42
CA PRO A 85 22.06 -4.42 6.48
C PRO A 85 21.59 -4.48 5.02
N GLY A 86 21.73 -3.36 4.30
CA GLY A 86 21.22 -3.21 2.93
C GLY A 86 21.81 -4.18 1.91
N ASN A 87 23.01 -4.72 2.17
CA ASN A 87 23.66 -5.79 1.40
C ASN A 87 23.18 -7.20 1.77
N VAL A 88 22.45 -7.35 2.87
CA VAL A 88 21.80 -8.60 3.31
C VAL A 88 20.34 -8.62 2.84
N SER A 89 19.60 -7.52 3.04
CA SER A 89 18.22 -7.36 2.57
C SER A 89 18.09 -7.06 1.07
N GLY A 90 19.19 -6.71 0.39
CA GLY A 90 19.20 -6.29 -1.03
C GLY A 90 18.78 -4.84 -1.26
N LEU A 91 18.04 -4.22 -0.34
CA LEU A 91 17.46 -2.87 -0.49
C LEU A 91 18.49 -1.73 -0.49
N GLY A 92 19.72 -1.97 -0.01
CA GLY A 92 20.72 -0.92 0.25
C GLY A 92 21.27 -0.15 -0.94
N PHE A 93 20.85 -0.49 -2.16
CA PHE A 93 21.29 0.11 -3.41
C PHE A 93 20.16 0.86 -4.13
N PHE A 94 18.93 0.85 -3.60
CA PHE A 94 17.74 1.29 -4.34
C PHE A 94 17.15 2.61 -3.85
N GLY A 95 16.68 3.40 -4.84
CA GLY A 95 15.77 4.53 -4.65
C GLY A 95 16.43 5.76 -4.04
N THR A 96 17.41 6.35 -4.73
CA THR A 96 18.06 7.59 -4.27
C THR A 96 17.11 8.80 -4.30
N ASP A 97 15.93 8.70 -4.92
CA ASP A 97 14.76 9.49 -4.50
C ASP A 97 13.44 8.69 -4.36
N SER A 98 13.48 7.59 -3.61
CA SER A 98 12.31 6.81 -3.18
C SER A 98 11.34 7.63 -2.33
N ARG A 99 10.05 7.56 -2.66
CA ARG A 99 8.96 8.33 -2.01
C ARG A 99 7.88 7.49 -1.39
N GLY A 100 7.49 6.39 -2.03
CA GLY A 100 6.37 5.58 -1.60
C GLY A 100 6.45 4.14 -2.06
N PHE A 101 5.58 3.31 -1.48
CA PHE A 101 5.57 1.87 -1.70
C PHE A 101 4.15 1.33 -1.89
N ALA A 102 4.04 0.25 -2.65
CA ALA A 102 2.87 -0.63 -2.68
C ALA A 102 3.37 -2.08 -2.54
N ALA A 103 2.82 -2.83 -1.57
CA ALA A 103 3.26 -4.19 -1.27
C ALA A 103 2.22 -5.23 -1.70
N GLY A 104 2.67 -6.33 -2.31
CA GLY A 104 1.77 -7.36 -2.85
C GLY A 104 2.54 -8.56 -3.39
N ASP A 105 1.97 -9.74 -3.23
CA ASP A 105 2.46 -11.04 -3.74
C ASP A 105 2.15 -11.15 -5.25
N TYR A 106 2.99 -10.56 -6.12
CA TYR A 106 2.58 -10.29 -7.52
C TYR A 106 2.70 -11.52 -8.45
N ASP A 107 3.60 -12.46 -8.15
CA ASP A 107 3.72 -13.75 -8.85
C ASP A 107 3.10 -14.93 -8.07
N ASN A 108 2.31 -14.62 -7.03
CA ASN A 108 1.56 -15.56 -6.18
C ASN A 108 2.47 -16.63 -5.50
N ASP A 109 3.79 -16.43 -5.43
CA ASP A 109 4.77 -17.34 -4.82
C ASP A 109 4.61 -17.42 -3.29
N GLY A 110 4.19 -16.32 -2.66
CA GLY A 110 3.85 -16.26 -1.25
C GLY A 110 4.71 -15.38 -0.37
N ASP A 111 5.80 -14.82 -0.85
CA ASP A 111 6.41 -13.63 -0.25
C ASP A 111 5.67 -12.38 -0.77
N ARG A 112 5.39 -11.38 0.07
CA ARG A 112 4.89 -10.08 -0.44
C ARG A 112 6.07 -9.26 -0.95
N ASP A 113 5.95 -8.81 -2.19
CA ASP A 113 6.96 -8.03 -2.89
C ASP A 113 6.78 -6.53 -2.67
N LEU A 114 7.71 -5.74 -3.19
CA LEU A 114 7.75 -4.29 -3.00
C LEU A 114 7.90 -3.55 -4.33
N PHE A 115 6.87 -2.80 -4.72
CA PHE A 115 7.02 -1.72 -5.70
C PHE A 115 7.50 -0.44 -5.00
N VAL A 116 8.51 0.23 -5.56
CA VAL A 116 9.17 1.43 -5.02
C VAL A 116 8.95 2.61 -5.99
N ALA A 117 8.09 3.55 -5.60
CA ALA A 117 7.82 4.76 -6.36
C ALA A 117 8.97 5.78 -6.19
N ASN A 118 9.71 6.04 -7.28
CA ASN A 118 10.83 6.99 -7.32
C ASN A 118 10.41 8.31 -8.02
N TRP A 119 10.90 9.44 -7.48
CA TRP A 119 10.45 10.78 -7.88
C TRP A 119 11.40 11.54 -8.79
N THR A 120 12.71 11.37 -8.66
CA THR A 120 13.68 11.96 -9.59
C THR A 120 13.47 11.46 -11.02
N SER A 121 13.49 12.36 -12.00
CA SER A 121 13.43 12.03 -13.44
C SER A 121 14.54 11.11 -13.93
N ASP A 122 15.58 10.96 -13.10
CA ASP A 122 16.86 10.35 -13.41
C ASP A 122 16.92 8.90 -12.88
N GLU A 123 15.86 8.43 -12.20
CA GLU A 123 15.67 7.04 -11.76
C GLU A 123 14.33 6.48 -12.26
N ASN A 124 14.29 5.20 -12.61
CA ASN A 124 13.02 4.48 -12.75
C ASN A 124 12.47 4.10 -11.37
N SER A 125 11.15 4.03 -11.23
CA SER A 125 10.51 3.30 -10.12
C SER A 125 10.76 1.80 -10.29
N ALA A 126 10.96 1.06 -9.20
CA ALA A 126 11.44 -0.32 -9.23
C ALA A 126 10.41 -1.33 -8.70
N LEU A 127 10.43 -2.56 -9.23
CA LEU A 127 9.75 -3.72 -8.67
C LEU A 127 10.80 -4.69 -8.10
N LEU A 128 10.68 -5.00 -6.81
CA LEU A 128 11.63 -5.82 -6.07
C LEU A 128 10.92 -7.08 -5.53
N ARG A 129 11.28 -8.26 -6.03
CA ARG A 129 10.75 -9.54 -5.51
C ARG A 129 11.42 -9.88 -4.19
N ASN A 130 10.66 -10.40 -3.21
CA ASN A 130 11.17 -10.76 -1.89
C ASN A 130 11.55 -12.25 -1.79
N ASP A 131 12.83 -12.60 -1.97
CA ASP A 131 13.33 -13.97 -1.74
C ASP A 131 13.50 -14.27 -0.22
N ASN A 132 12.41 -14.31 0.55
CA ASN A 132 12.34 -14.59 2.00
C ASN A 132 13.28 -13.68 2.85
N GLY A 133 13.01 -12.37 2.86
CA GLY A 133 13.76 -11.36 3.60
C GLY A 133 14.94 -10.76 2.83
N LYS A 134 15.05 -11.09 1.52
CA LYS A 134 16.07 -10.57 0.61
C LYS A 134 15.42 -10.14 -0.71
N PHE A 135 15.35 -8.83 -0.91
CA PHE A 135 14.82 -8.23 -2.12
C PHE A 135 15.79 -8.38 -3.31
N VAL A 136 15.22 -8.61 -4.49
CA VAL A 136 15.91 -8.71 -5.78
C VAL A 136 15.18 -7.84 -6.78
N ASP A 137 15.90 -6.92 -7.43
CA ASP A 137 15.33 -6.11 -8.50
C ASP A 137 14.99 -6.95 -9.73
N VAL A 138 13.71 -6.94 -10.10
CA VAL A 138 13.16 -7.61 -11.27
C VAL A 138 12.65 -6.60 -12.32
N THR A 139 12.82 -5.30 -12.08
CA THR A 139 12.37 -4.22 -12.98
C THR A 139 12.82 -4.42 -14.43
N PRO A 140 14.10 -4.74 -14.74
CA PRO A 140 14.55 -4.91 -16.13
C PRO A 140 13.85 -6.05 -16.87
N SER A 141 13.46 -7.11 -16.17
CA SER A 141 12.71 -8.25 -16.71
C SER A 141 11.19 -8.03 -16.71
N SER A 142 10.67 -7.15 -15.85
CA SER A 142 9.24 -7.02 -15.59
C SER A 142 8.44 -6.33 -16.69
N GLY A 143 9.06 -5.55 -17.56
CA GLY A 143 8.37 -4.66 -18.51
C GLY A 143 7.78 -3.38 -17.90
N ILE A 144 7.87 -3.19 -16.57
CA ILE A 144 7.47 -1.94 -15.91
C ILE A 144 8.50 -0.85 -16.21
N VAL A 145 8.07 0.22 -16.89
CA VAL A 145 8.93 1.37 -17.24
C VAL A 145 8.29 2.68 -16.75
N VAL A 146 8.80 3.20 -15.62
CA VAL A 146 8.26 4.39 -14.94
C VAL A 146 9.37 5.34 -14.52
N ALA A 147 9.85 6.16 -15.46
CA ALA A 147 10.92 7.14 -15.25
C ALA A 147 10.46 8.35 -14.40
N GLY A 148 10.81 8.35 -13.10
CA GLY A 148 10.56 9.40 -12.13
C GLY A 148 9.11 9.80 -11.87
N ASN A 149 8.93 10.88 -11.12
CA ASN A 149 7.66 11.54 -10.77
C ASN A 149 6.54 10.61 -10.25
N ALA A 150 6.87 9.40 -9.77
CA ALA A 150 5.92 8.53 -9.10
C ALA A 150 5.74 9.01 -7.65
N THR A 151 4.53 8.85 -7.14
CA THR A 151 4.11 9.33 -5.82
C THR A 151 3.71 8.15 -4.95
N GLY A 152 2.60 7.51 -5.32
CA GLY A 152 2.17 6.22 -4.82
C GLY A 152 1.85 5.26 -5.97
N ALA A 153 1.56 4.02 -5.61
CA ALA A 153 0.94 3.03 -6.48
C ALA A 153 -0.11 2.27 -5.67
N SER A 154 -0.88 1.41 -6.34
CA SER A 154 -1.77 0.45 -5.69
C SER A 154 -1.84 -0.83 -6.53
N TRP A 155 -1.91 -1.97 -5.84
CA TRP A 155 -2.16 -3.29 -6.44
C TRP A 155 -3.66 -3.57 -6.50
N THR A 156 -4.10 -4.28 -7.54
CA THR A 156 -5.50 -4.70 -7.75
C THR A 156 -5.54 -5.96 -8.63
N ASP A 157 -6.72 -6.49 -8.91
CA ASP A 157 -7.01 -7.60 -9.84
C ASP A 157 -8.16 -7.09 -10.72
N TYR A 158 -7.86 -6.28 -11.75
CA TYR A 158 -8.87 -5.39 -12.37
C TYR A 158 -9.69 -6.06 -13.50
N ASP A 159 -9.24 -7.20 -14.01
CA ASP A 159 -10.00 -8.02 -14.97
C ASP A 159 -10.28 -9.46 -14.49
N GLY A 160 -10.07 -9.72 -13.20
CA GLY A 160 -10.54 -10.93 -12.51
C GLY A 160 -9.82 -12.22 -12.91
N ASP A 161 -8.55 -12.14 -13.30
CA ASP A 161 -7.75 -13.30 -13.73
C ASP A 161 -6.92 -13.95 -12.61
N GLY A 162 -6.90 -13.35 -11.41
CA GLY A 162 -6.21 -13.87 -10.23
C GLY A 162 -4.76 -13.41 -10.10
N CYS A 163 -4.30 -12.51 -10.97
CA CYS A 163 -2.99 -11.88 -10.89
C CYS A 163 -3.08 -10.47 -10.32
N LEU A 164 -2.00 -9.96 -9.71
CA LEU A 164 -1.94 -8.56 -9.30
C LEU A 164 -1.46 -7.66 -10.44
N ASP A 165 -2.30 -6.67 -10.74
CA ASP A 165 -2.07 -5.55 -11.64
C ASP A 165 -1.59 -4.32 -10.85
N LEU A 166 -0.72 -3.52 -11.43
CA LEU A 166 -0.15 -2.34 -10.79
C LEU A 166 -0.69 -1.05 -11.40
N TYR A 167 -1.33 -0.21 -10.60
CA TYR A 167 -1.62 1.18 -10.96
C TYR A 167 -0.65 2.14 -10.29
N VAL A 168 0.06 2.95 -11.07
CA VAL A 168 1.03 3.92 -10.56
C VAL A 168 0.51 5.35 -10.71
N SER A 169 0.29 6.02 -9.58
CA SER A 169 -0.06 7.43 -9.49
C SER A 169 1.19 8.30 -9.71
N ARG A 170 1.06 9.35 -10.52
CA ARG A 170 2.20 10.18 -10.94
C ARG A 170 1.83 11.66 -11.06
N TYR A 171 2.86 12.50 -10.96
CA TYR A 171 2.71 13.94 -10.72
C TYR A 171 3.29 14.84 -11.85
N TRP A 172 2.98 16.14 -11.77
CA TRP A 172 3.37 17.22 -12.69
C TRP A 172 2.96 17.08 -14.17
N TRP A 173 3.86 16.59 -15.03
CA TRP A 173 3.69 16.43 -16.48
C TRP A 173 3.64 14.95 -16.89
N SER A 174 3.59 14.08 -15.91
CA SER A 174 3.55 12.63 -16.07
C SER A 174 2.13 12.17 -16.42
N GLU A 175 2.03 10.90 -16.77
CA GLU A 175 0.76 10.19 -16.95
C GLU A 175 0.82 8.96 -16.06
N ASN A 176 -0.23 8.76 -15.27
CA ASN A 176 -0.43 7.56 -14.47
C ASN A 176 -0.41 6.32 -15.37
N LYS A 177 -0.06 5.18 -14.80
CA LYS A 177 0.06 3.93 -15.55
C LYS A 177 -0.80 2.83 -14.95
N LEU A 178 -1.45 2.05 -15.81
CA LEU A 178 -1.99 0.73 -15.47
C LEU A 178 -1.13 -0.32 -16.18
N PHE A 179 -0.51 -1.19 -15.41
CA PHE A 179 0.25 -2.34 -15.87
C PHE A 179 -0.50 -3.62 -15.51
N LYS A 180 -0.94 -4.39 -16.52
CA LYS A 180 -1.55 -5.70 -16.28
C LYS A 180 -0.48 -6.75 -16.00
N GLY A 181 -0.61 -7.48 -14.91
CA GLY A 181 0.26 -8.62 -14.56
C GLY A 181 -0.09 -9.91 -15.29
N ASN A 182 0.70 -10.95 -15.06
CA ASN A 182 0.48 -12.30 -15.61
C ASN A 182 0.78 -13.45 -14.63
N CYS A 183 0.88 -13.15 -13.32
CA CYS A 183 1.27 -14.09 -12.26
C CYS A 183 2.69 -14.70 -12.41
N THR A 184 3.53 -14.21 -13.32
CA THR A 184 4.94 -14.65 -13.46
C THR A 184 5.93 -13.48 -13.53
N GLY A 185 5.50 -12.28 -13.12
CA GLY A 185 6.32 -11.08 -13.04
C GLY A 185 6.54 -10.31 -14.35
N GLU A 186 5.88 -10.68 -15.45
CA GLU A 186 5.86 -9.84 -16.66
C GLU A 186 4.59 -8.97 -16.67
N PHE A 187 4.74 -7.71 -17.09
CA PHE A 187 3.68 -6.71 -17.07
C PHE A 187 3.51 -6.02 -18.43
N ILE A 188 2.26 -5.68 -18.78
CA ILE A 188 1.90 -4.99 -20.03
C ILE A 188 1.24 -3.64 -19.71
N ASP A 189 1.75 -2.55 -20.29
CA ASP A 189 1.19 -1.19 -20.18
C ASP A 189 -0.17 -1.08 -20.89
N ASN A 190 -1.24 -1.39 -20.14
CA ASN A 190 -2.62 -1.36 -20.62
C ASN A 190 -3.28 0.02 -20.51
N THR A 191 -2.59 1.03 -19.96
CA THR A 191 -3.09 2.41 -19.75
C THR A 191 -3.88 3.00 -20.93
N SER A 192 -3.45 2.72 -22.17
CA SER A 192 -4.10 3.24 -23.38
C SER A 192 -5.28 2.41 -23.88
N ILE A 193 -5.35 1.12 -23.55
CA ILE A 193 -6.46 0.24 -23.97
C ILE A 193 -7.59 0.21 -22.94
N SER A 194 -7.28 0.38 -21.65
CA SER A 194 -8.26 0.47 -20.57
C SER A 194 -9.01 1.81 -20.51
N GLY A 195 -8.59 2.81 -21.28
CA GLY A 195 -9.20 4.15 -21.30
C GLY A 195 -8.70 5.11 -20.22
N LEU A 196 -7.86 4.65 -19.28
CA LEU A 196 -7.29 5.47 -18.20
C LEU A 196 -6.19 6.44 -18.65
N ALA A 197 -5.76 6.40 -19.92
CA ALA A 197 -4.75 7.30 -20.47
C ALA A 197 -5.12 8.78 -20.31
N THR A 198 -4.12 9.59 -19.95
CA THR A 198 -4.34 11.01 -19.69
C THR A 198 -4.58 11.76 -21.00
N PRO A 199 -5.70 12.51 -21.16
CA PRO A 199 -6.04 13.13 -22.43
C PRO A 199 -4.93 13.96 -23.06
N ALA A 200 -4.84 13.91 -24.39
CA ALA A 200 -3.71 14.47 -25.13
C ALA A 200 -3.55 15.99 -24.89
N GLY A 201 -2.53 16.36 -24.12
CA GLY A 201 -2.25 17.75 -23.73
C GLY A 201 -2.75 18.16 -22.34
N THR A 202 -3.30 17.25 -21.53
CA THR A 202 -3.74 17.51 -20.14
C THR A 202 -2.88 16.83 -19.07
N LYS A 203 -1.69 16.35 -19.44
CA LYS A 203 -0.74 15.77 -18.45
C LYS A 203 -0.36 16.79 -17.38
N ASN A 204 -0.12 18.04 -17.78
CA ASN A 204 0.17 19.16 -16.86
C ASN A 204 -0.97 19.55 -15.89
N THR A 205 -2.13 18.90 -15.99
CA THR A 205 -3.33 19.19 -15.20
C THR A 205 -3.78 17.96 -14.39
N THR A 206 -3.01 16.87 -14.41
CA THR A 206 -3.22 15.65 -13.62
C THR A 206 -2.06 15.57 -12.62
N GLN A 207 -2.34 15.52 -11.33
CA GLN A 207 -1.32 15.64 -10.27
C GLN A 207 -1.62 14.64 -9.16
N SER A 208 -1.60 13.36 -9.53
CA SER A 208 -2.08 12.29 -8.67
C SER A 208 -1.09 11.99 -7.56
N PHE A 209 -1.57 11.88 -6.33
CA PHE A 209 -0.76 11.35 -5.22
C PHE A 209 -0.96 9.84 -5.05
N GLN A 210 -2.20 9.38 -4.98
CA GLN A 210 -2.52 7.98 -4.71
C GLN A 210 -3.86 7.59 -5.36
N SER A 211 -4.08 6.28 -5.40
CA SER A 211 -5.25 5.59 -5.96
C SER A 211 -5.77 4.61 -4.91
N VAL A 212 -7.06 4.30 -4.94
CA VAL A 212 -7.64 3.19 -4.19
C VAL A 212 -8.59 2.40 -5.08
N TRP A 213 -8.60 1.08 -4.91
CA TRP A 213 -9.43 0.15 -5.64
C TRP A 213 -10.46 -0.47 -4.71
N PHE A 214 -11.72 -0.52 -5.16
CA PHE A 214 -12.83 -1.16 -4.48
C PHE A 214 -13.99 -1.37 -5.45
N ASP A 215 -14.83 -2.35 -5.16
CA ASP A 215 -16.13 -2.58 -5.81
C ASP A 215 -17.13 -1.54 -5.27
N ALA A 216 -17.58 -0.58 -6.10
CA ALA A 216 -18.39 0.56 -5.65
C ALA A 216 -19.89 0.43 -5.95
N ASP A 217 -20.26 -0.22 -7.05
CA ASP A 217 -21.65 -0.42 -7.48
C ASP A 217 -22.18 -1.86 -7.27
N TRP A 218 -21.36 -2.72 -6.68
CA TRP A 218 -21.68 -4.09 -6.25
C TRP A 218 -21.83 -5.11 -7.40
N ASP A 219 -21.33 -4.79 -8.61
CA ASP A 219 -21.32 -5.73 -9.74
C ASP A 219 -20.23 -6.83 -9.64
N GLY A 220 -19.18 -6.58 -8.83
CA GLY A 220 -18.10 -7.52 -8.51
C GLY A 220 -16.73 -7.16 -9.09
N ASP A 221 -16.65 -6.25 -10.07
CA ASP A 221 -15.37 -5.75 -10.57
C ASP A 221 -14.74 -4.71 -9.61
N GLN A 222 -13.46 -4.38 -9.81
CA GLN A 222 -12.80 -3.31 -9.03
C GLN A 222 -12.81 -1.98 -9.78
N ASP A 223 -13.40 -0.95 -9.16
CA ASP A 223 -13.38 0.44 -9.61
C ASP A 223 -12.16 1.19 -9.08
N LEU A 224 -11.80 2.29 -9.75
CA LEU A 224 -10.66 3.12 -9.39
C LEU A 224 -11.10 4.53 -8.95
N TYR A 225 -10.80 4.90 -7.71
CA TYR A 225 -10.81 6.29 -7.27
C TYR A 225 -9.39 6.88 -7.25
N LEU A 226 -9.24 8.07 -7.86
CA LEU A 226 -7.97 8.72 -8.12
C LEU A 226 -7.90 10.10 -7.44
N MET A 227 -7.02 10.23 -6.46
CA MET A 227 -6.79 11.50 -5.76
C MET A 227 -5.82 12.39 -6.54
N ASN A 228 -6.32 13.55 -6.98
CA ASN A 228 -5.55 14.60 -7.67
C ASN A 228 -5.34 15.80 -6.73
N ASP A 229 -4.09 16.23 -6.61
CA ASP A 229 -3.72 17.48 -5.93
C ASP A 229 -4.14 18.72 -6.74
N ARG A 230 -4.38 19.83 -6.03
CA ARG A 230 -4.64 21.19 -6.53
C ARG A 230 -5.93 21.40 -7.31
N CYS A 231 -7.04 21.60 -6.61
CA CYS A 231 -8.25 22.05 -7.31
C CYS A 231 -8.27 23.56 -7.57
N TYR A 232 -7.78 24.00 -8.73
CA TYR A 232 -8.04 25.33 -9.27
C TYR A 232 -8.36 25.31 -10.78
N VAL A 233 -8.85 26.45 -11.30
CA VAL A 233 -9.33 26.57 -12.68
C VAL A 233 -8.26 26.16 -13.70
N GLY A 234 -8.49 25.01 -14.34
CA GLY A 234 -7.60 24.43 -15.35
C GLY A 234 -6.85 23.17 -14.90
N MET A 235 -6.95 22.78 -13.63
CA MET A 235 -6.55 21.44 -13.16
C MET A 235 -7.71 20.46 -13.34
N ARG A 236 -7.43 19.15 -13.38
CA ARG A 236 -8.44 18.11 -13.14
C ARG A 236 -8.83 18.15 -11.65
N ARG A 237 -9.99 17.59 -11.32
CA ARG A 237 -10.39 17.34 -9.93
C ARG A 237 -9.98 15.91 -9.55
N ASN A 238 -10.41 15.43 -8.39
CA ASN A 238 -10.43 13.98 -8.15
C ASN A 238 -11.32 13.30 -9.19
N GLU A 239 -10.97 12.07 -9.55
CA GLU A 239 -11.59 11.33 -10.65
C GLU A 239 -11.97 9.94 -10.17
N PHE A 240 -13.07 9.42 -10.68
CA PHE A 240 -13.63 8.11 -10.32
C PHE A 240 -13.95 7.38 -11.61
N PHE A 241 -13.51 6.13 -11.70
CA PHE A 241 -13.51 5.34 -12.91
C PHE A 241 -14.21 4.02 -12.64
N LEU A 242 -15.46 3.92 -13.08
CA LEU A 242 -16.19 2.64 -13.07
C LEU A 242 -15.53 1.67 -14.04
N ASN A 243 -15.35 0.42 -13.63
CA ASN A 243 -15.04 -0.69 -14.52
C ASN A 243 -16.25 -0.98 -15.43
N ASN A 244 -16.07 -1.79 -16.47
CA ASN A 244 -17.15 -2.11 -17.42
C ASN A 244 -17.24 -3.64 -17.71
N GLY A 245 -16.74 -4.53 -16.86
CA GLY A 245 -16.75 -5.98 -17.12
C GLY A 245 -15.93 -6.42 -18.32
N ASN A 246 -14.95 -5.62 -18.72
CA ASN A 246 -14.16 -5.86 -19.94
C ASN A 246 -12.74 -5.27 -19.94
N GLY A 247 -12.24 -4.85 -18.77
CA GLY A 247 -10.92 -4.24 -18.63
C GLY A 247 -10.80 -2.82 -19.22
N THR A 248 -11.92 -2.12 -19.41
CA THR A 248 -11.95 -0.70 -19.77
C THR A 248 -12.82 0.10 -18.79
N PHE A 249 -12.56 1.39 -18.65
CA PHE A 249 -13.09 2.24 -17.60
C PHE A 249 -13.88 3.46 -18.11
N THR A 250 -14.89 3.86 -17.33
CA THR A 250 -15.76 5.01 -17.58
C THR A 250 -15.60 6.05 -16.47
N GLU A 251 -15.15 7.27 -16.79
CA GLU A 251 -15.06 8.37 -15.81
C GLU A 251 -16.47 8.83 -15.40
N ALA A 252 -16.77 8.78 -14.10
CA ALA A 252 -18.12 8.91 -13.55
C ALA A 252 -18.20 9.80 -12.29
N ALA A 253 -17.12 10.50 -11.90
CA ALA A 253 -17.05 11.24 -10.63
C ALA A 253 -18.15 12.29 -10.48
N GLY A 254 -18.51 12.96 -11.58
CA GLY A 254 -19.57 13.97 -11.61
C GLY A 254 -21.00 13.41 -11.49
N GLU A 255 -21.19 12.11 -11.71
CA GLU A 255 -22.47 11.43 -11.53
C GLU A 255 -22.57 10.82 -10.11
N TRP A 256 -21.45 10.33 -9.58
CA TRP A 256 -21.33 9.75 -8.23
C TRP A 256 -21.09 10.74 -7.09
N GLY A 257 -21.02 12.06 -7.37
CA GLY A 257 -20.73 13.08 -6.36
C GLY A 257 -19.26 13.16 -5.91
N LEU A 258 -18.38 12.41 -6.58
CA LEU A 258 -16.94 12.31 -6.32
C LEU A 258 -16.09 13.32 -7.11
N ASP A 259 -16.68 14.23 -7.91
CA ASP A 259 -15.97 15.34 -8.59
C ASP A 259 -15.47 16.43 -7.61
N LEU A 260 -15.06 16.05 -6.42
CA LEU A 260 -14.80 16.95 -5.31
C LEU A 260 -13.53 17.78 -5.55
N CYS A 261 -13.64 19.06 -5.22
CA CYS A 261 -12.66 20.09 -5.57
C CYS A 261 -11.85 20.51 -4.36
N PHE A 262 -10.76 19.78 -4.10
CA PHE A 262 -9.81 20.06 -3.02
C PHE A 262 -8.41 19.56 -3.38
N ASP A 263 -7.44 19.78 -2.49
CA ASP A 263 -6.05 19.37 -2.67
C ASP A 263 -5.87 18.01 -1.98
N ALA A 264 -6.16 16.91 -2.68
CA ALA A 264 -6.21 15.57 -2.08
C ALA A 264 -4.82 14.94 -1.92
N MET A 265 -4.55 14.27 -0.79
CA MET A 265 -3.30 13.53 -0.58
C MET A 265 -3.51 12.04 -0.30
N GLY A 266 -4.25 11.69 0.75
CA GLY A 266 -4.47 10.29 1.19
C GLY A 266 -5.91 10.06 1.68
N ILE A 267 -6.30 8.78 1.75
CA ILE A 267 -7.70 8.37 1.96
C ILE A 267 -7.80 7.26 3.03
N ALA A 268 -8.96 7.12 3.64
CA ALA A 268 -9.35 5.97 4.45
C ALA A 268 -10.78 5.57 4.06
N LEU A 269 -10.99 4.28 3.79
CA LEU A 269 -12.19 3.71 3.18
C LEU A 269 -12.74 2.59 4.07
N THR A 270 -13.91 2.79 4.69
CA THR A 270 -14.58 1.81 5.57
C THR A 270 -16.02 2.23 5.90
N ASP A 271 -16.80 1.33 6.49
CA ASP A 271 -18.16 1.60 6.99
C ASP A 271 -18.10 2.26 8.39
N PHE A 272 -18.39 3.57 8.49
CA PHE A 272 -18.31 4.32 9.76
C PHE A 272 -19.61 4.41 10.55
N ASP A 273 -20.78 4.14 9.95
CA ASP A 273 -22.09 4.20 10.62
C ASP A 273 -22.82 2.85 10.72
N GLY A 274 -22.28 1.80 10.10
CA GLY A 274 -22.74 0.43 10.18
C GLY A 274 -23.82 0.09 9.16
N ASN A 275 -23.92 0.85 8.05
CA ASN A 275 -24.95 0.68 7.03
C ASN A 275 -24.56 -0.26 5.87
N GLY A 276 -23.32 -0.77 5.84
CA GLY A 276 -22.81 -1.67 4.80
C GLY A 276 -22.22 -0.98 3.56
N HIS A 277 -22.36 0.33 3.39
CA HIS A 277 -21.62 1.09 2.39
C HIS A 277 -20.26 1.54 2.92
N LEU A 278 -19.33 1.87 2.01
CA LEU A 278 -17.96 2.29 2.35
C LEU A 278 -17.83 3.81 2.20
N ASP A 279 -17.75 4.54 3.32
CA ASP A 279 -17.47 5.98 3.30
C ASP A 279 -15.98 6.25 3.13
N MET A 280 -15.66 7.46 2.64
CA MET A 280 -14.29 7.93 2.45
C MET A 280 -13.98 9.16 3.31
N PHE A 281 -13.00 9.06 4.21
CA PHE A 281 -12.32 10.25 4.73
C PHE A 281 -11.10 10.58 3.88
N MET A 282 -10.97 11.82 3.42
CA MET A 282 -9.86 12.27 2.55
C MET A 282 -9.15 13.49 3.12
N THR A 283 -7.83 13.43 3.17
CA THR A 283 -6.98 14.53 3.66
C THR A 283 -6.92 15.69 2.67
N ASN A 284 -6.65 16.88 3.20
CA ASN A 284 -6.66 18.16 2.46
C ASN A 284 -5.79 19.18 3.23
N THR A 285 -5.63 20.37 2.66
CA THR A 285 -5.07 21.55 3.32
C THR A 285 -6.04 22.20 4.33
N GLN A 286 -5.59 23.31 4.92
CA GLN A 286 -6.29 24.14 5.92
C GLN A 286 -7.74 24.54 5.57
N GLU A 287 -8.15 24.46 4.31
CA GLU A 287 -9.52 24.77 3.90
C GLU A 287 -10.54 23.77 4.49
N GLY A 288 -10.14 22.50 4.67
CA GLY A 288 -10.87 21.50 5.44
C GLY A 288 -10.98 20.14 4.73
N HIS A 289 -10.88 19.05 5.50
CA HIS A 289 -10.96 17.68 4.98
C HIS A 289 -12.37 17.32 4.48
N VAL A 290 -12.43 16.27 3.66
CA VAL A 290 -13.67 15.75 3.07
C VAL A 290 -14.03 14.43 3.73
N PHE A 291 -15.33 14.22 3.95
CA PHE A 291 -15.90 12.94 4.38
C PHE A 291 -17.04 12.63 3.43
N ALA A 292 -16.73 11.90 2.36
CA ALA A 292 -17.71 11.50 1.36
C ALA A 292 -18.48 10.30 1.93
N HIS A 293 -19.68 10.57 2.43
CA HIS A 293 -20.58 9.53 2.95
C HIS A 293 -21.31 8.85 1.79
N ALA A 294 -21.42 7.53 1.86
CA ALA A 294 -21.89 6.66 0.80
C ALA A 294 -23.40 6.35 0.88
N SER A 295 -23.97 6.06 -0.29
CA SER A 295 -25.33 5.53 -0.47
C SER A 295 -25.47 4.97 -1.88
N CYS A 296 -26.55 4.23 -2.16
CA CYS A 296 -26.86 3.76 -3.52
C CYS A 296 -27.13 4.88 -4.55
N ASP A 297 -27.39 6.12 -4.10
CA ASP A 297 -27.44 7.32 -4.96
C ASP A 297 -26.06 7.96 -5.19
N GLY A 298 -24.97 7.33 -4.72
CA GLY A 298 -23.60 7.85 -4.73
C GLY A 298 -23.21 8.59 -3.43
N TYR A 299 -22.21 9.46 -3.54
CA TYR A 299 -21.49 10.07 -2.42
C TYR A 299 -21.87 11.53 -2.12
N VAL A 300 -21.82 11.92 -0.84
CA VAL A 300 -22.04 13.30 -0.39
C VAL A 300 -21.01 13.70 0.67
N ASP A 301 -20.27 14.81 0.46
CA ASP A 301 -19.41 15.37 1.51
C ASP A 301 -20.23 15.86 2.71
N LYS A 302 -19.99 15.25 3.88
CA LYS A 302 -20.60 15.59 5.17
C LYS A 302 -19.61 16.15 6.18
N ALA A 303 -18.30 16.24 5.91
CA ALA A 303 -17.26 16.51 6.92
C ALA A 303 -17.58 17.70 7.84
N LYS A 304 -18.15 18.76 7.27
CA LYS A 304 -18.61 19.95 7.97
C LYS A 304 -19.73 19.72 8.98
N ASP A 305 -20.71 18.90 8.60
CA ASP A 305 -21.95 18.71 9.36
C ASP A 305 -21.76 17.67 10.49
N ILE A 306 -20.83 16.73 10.32
CA ILE A 306 -20.39 15.79 11.37
C ILE A 306 -19.21 16.30 12.23
N GLY A 307 -18.53 17.36 11.80
CA GLY A 307 -17.54 18.10 12.60
C GLY A 307 -16.06 17.75 12.37
N LEU A 308 -15.73 17.01 11.31
CA LEU A 308 -14.36 16.57 10.97
C LEU A 308 -13.49 17.65 10.27
N LEU A 309 -13.92 18.91 10.24
CA LEU A 309 -13.13 20.03 9.71
C LEU A 309 -12.00 20.44 10.68
N MET A 310 -10.90 19.71 10.67
CA MET A 310 -9.72 19.96 11.50
C MET A 310 -8.99 21.27 11.18
N HIS A 311 -9.15 21.80 9.96
CA HIS A 311 -8.43 22.98 9.44
C HIS A 311 -6.90 22.89 9.57
N LYS A 312 -6.34 21.69 9.39
CA LYS A 312 -4.89 21.43 9.29
C LYS A 312 -4.51 21.00 7.88
N TRP A 313 -3.22 20.79 7.61
CA TRP A 313 -2.76 20.11 6.40
C TRP A 313 -2.52 18.64 6.75
N GLY A 314 -3.46 17.78 6.38
CA GLY A 314 -3.35 16.33 6.53
C GLY A 314 -2.59 15.73 5.34
N TRP A 315 -1.95 14.58 5.55
CA TRP A 315 -1.24 13.83 4.51
C TRP A 315 -1.76 12.39 4.48
N ALA A 316 -1.17 11.49 5.24
CA ALA A 316 -1.76 10.18 5.53
C ALA A 316 -2.92 10.28 6.53
N VAL A 317 -3.86 9.34 6.38
CA VAL A 317 -4.88 8.98 7.37
C VAL A 317 -4.90 7.46 7.51
N LEU A 318 -5.21 6.97 8.72
CA LEU A 318 -5.55 5.60 9.04
C LEU A 318 -6.98 5.56 9.60
N THR A 319 -7.68 4.46 9.36
CA THR A 319 -8.92 4.11 10.06
C THR A 319 -8.82 2.69 10.59
N GLU A 320 -9.01 2.53 11.89
CA GLU A 320 -8.94 1.26 12.62
C GLU A 320 -9.79 1.41 13.90
N ASP A 321 -10.21 0.31 14.51
CA ASP A 321 -10.94 0.28 15.77
C ASP A 321 -9.96 0.27 16.95
N PHE A 322 -9.32 1.41 17.24
CA PHE A 322 -8.15 1.47 18.14
C PHE A 322 -8.47 1.18 19.63
N ASN A 323 -9.75 1.18 20.01
CA ASN A 323 -10.20 0.86 21.37
C ASN A 323 -10.97 -0.48 21.46
N PHE A 324 -11.19 -1.15 20.33
CA PHE A 324 -12.02 -2.35 20.17
C PHE A 324 -13.47 -2.21 20.70
N ASP A 325 -14.10 -1.04 20.57
CA ASP A 325 -15.53 -0.86 20.88
C ASP A 325 -16.49 -1.27 19.74
N GLY A 326 -15.92 -1.55 18.56
CA GLY A 326 -16.58 -2.16 17.40
C GLY A 326 -16.65 -1.25 16.17
N TRP A 327 -16.07 -0.05 16.23
CA TRP A 327 -16.34 1.04 15.31
C TRP A 327 -15.06 1.72 14.83
N PRO A 328 -14.89 2.00 13.52
CA PRO A 328 -13.65 2.60 13.03
C PRO A 328 -13.45 4.04 13.53
N ASP A 329 -12.29 4.27 14.13
CA ASP A 329 -11.75 5.58 14.50
C ASP A 329 -10.95 6.20 13.34
N LEU A 330 -10.46 7.44 13.49
CA LEU A 330 -9.61 8.12 12.52
C LEU A 330 -8.33 8.67 13.17
N TYR A 331 -7.15 8.28 12.66
CA TYR A 331 -5.87 8.92 12.99
C TYR A 331 -5.32 9.63 11.75
N VAL A 332 -5.07 10.94 11.82
CA VAL A 332 -4.60 11.76 10.69
C VAL A 332 -3.23 12.37 10.97
N ALA A 333 -2.24 12.09 10.11
CA ALA A 333 -0.93 12.72 10.17
C ALA A 333 -0.99 14.13 9.55
N ASN A 334 -0.52 15.15 10.28
CA ASN A 334 -0.58 16.54 9.83
C ASN A 334 0.75 17.29 9.96
N ALA A 335 1.06 18.13 8.97
CA ALA A 335 2.27 18.96 8.95
C ALA A 335 1.96 20.43 8.64
N GLY A 336 2.27 21.33 9.58
CA GLY A 336 2.01 22.77 9.42
C GLY A 336 3.10 23.51 8.66
N TYR A 337 2.82 23.92 7.41
CA TYR A 337 3.80 24.68 6.58
C TYR A 337 3.57 26.20 6.53
N ALA A 338 2.32 26.65 6.60
CA ALA A 338 2.00 28.08 6.68
C ALA A 338 2.43 28.66 8.04
N LYS A 339 2.81 29.94 8.13
CA LYS A 339 3.19 30.58 9.40
C LYS A 339 2.01 31.37 10.00
N PRO A 340 1.65 31.17 11.29
CA PRO A 340 2.24 30.23 12.26
C PRO A 340 1.90 28.77 11.94
N ALA A 341 2.88 27.88 12.09
CA ALA A 341 2.70 26.45 11.80
C ALA A 341 1.76 25.81 12.81
N VAL A 342 0.58 25.38 12.33
CA VAL A 342 -0.37 24.56 13.09
C VAL A 342 -0.21 23.12 12.59
N GLY A 343 0.80 22.44 13.13
CA GLY A 343 1.01 21.02 12.90
C GLY A 343 0.28 20.15 13.92
N GLY A 344 0.86 18.99 14.17
CA GLY A 344 0.36 18.00 15.12
C GLY A 344 -0.77 17.15 14.55
N ASN A 345 -0.71 15.85 14.78
CA ASN A 345 -1.69 14.87 14.30
C ASN A 345 -3.08 15.12 14.94
N VAL A 346 -4.10 14.40 14.47
CA VAL A 346 -5.45 14.42 15.04
C VAL A 346 -5.93 12.98 15.19
N LEU A 347 -6.67 12.73 16.26
CA LEU A 347 -7.32 11.46 16.55
C LEU A 347 -8.80 11.75 16.84
N PHE A 348 -9.69 11.10 16.11
CA PHE A 348 -11.12 11.13 16.36
C PHE A 348 -11.60 9.73 16.71
N ALA A 349 -12.15 9.57 17.92
CA ALA A 349 -12.84 8.34 18.30
C ALA A 349 -14.28 8.37 17.76
N ASN A 350 -14.79 7.26 17.22
CA ASN A 350 -16.21 7.11 16.92
C ASN A 350 -17.01 7.05 18.25
N LYS A 351 -18.32 7.36 18.24
CA LYS A 351 -19.17 7.14 19.44
C LYS A 351 -19.90 5.81 19.44
N GLY A 352 -19.86 5.09 18.34
CA GLY A 352 -20.38 3.73 18.25
C GLY A 352 -21.89 3.60 18.33
N ASP A 353 -22.62 4.60 17.84
CA ASP A 353 -24.09 4.67 17.83
C ASP A 353 -24.71 4.86 16.43
N GLY A 354 -23.92 4.66 15.37
CA GLY A 354 -24.36 4.84 13.97
C GLY A 354 -24.72 6.28 13.58
N SER A 355 -24.37 7.29 14.40
CA SER A 355 -24.75 8.68 14.16
C SER A 355 -23.75 9.51 13.33
N LEU A 356 -22.63 8.91 12.90
CA LEU A 356 -21.44 9.59 12.38
C LEU A 356 -20.92 10.72 13.31
N THR A 357 -21.10 10.62 14.63
CA THR A 357 -20.59 11.65 15.54
C THR A 357 -19.34 11.20 16.28
N PHE A 358 -18.27 11.96 16.10
CA PHE A 358 -16.95 11.64 16.68
C PHE A 358 -16.66 12.38 17.99
N VAL A 359 -15.62 11.95 18.71
CA VAL A 359 -15.01 12.62 19.87
C VAL A 359 -13.60 13.06 19.46
N ASP A 360 -13.29 14.35 19.59
CA ASP A 360 -11.93 14.87 19.40
C ASP A 360 -11.03 14.40 20.55
N MET A 361 -10.05 13.57 20.22
CA MET A 361 -9.06 12.97 21.12
C MET A 361 -7.64 13.43 20.76
N THR A 362 -7.49 14.55 20.03
CA THR A 362 -6.22 15.11 19.52
C THR A 362 -5.13 15.25 20.59
N ASP A 363 -5.47 15.52 21.85
CA ASP A 363 -4.49 15.61 22.95
C ASP A 363 -3.73 14.29 23.21
N LEU A 364 -4.20 13.17 22.66
CA LEU A 364 -3.59 11.83 22.77
C LEU A 364 -2.86 11.37 21.49
N ALA A 365 -2.93 12.16 20.41
CA ALA A 365 -2.35 11.82 19.10
C ALA A 365 -0.84 12.16 18.99
N ASP A 366 -0.04 11.87 20.02
CA ASP A 366 1.41 12.14 20.10
C ASP A 366 1.83 13.58 19.74
N ASN A 367 1.05 14.55 20.23
CA ASN A 367 1.21 15.95 19.87
C ASN A 367 2.25 16.75 20.70
N ALA A 368 3.05 16.08 21.54
CA ALA A 368 3.92 16.74 22.50
C ALA A 368 5.01 17.62 21.84
N ASP A 369 5.64 17.12 20.77
CA ASP A 369 6.85 17.73 20.18
C ASP A 369 6.76 18.00 18.66
N SER A 370 5.59 17.85 18.03
CA SER A 370 5.47 17.82 16.56
C SER A 370 4.73 19.01 15.91
N PRO A 371 5.38 20.20 15.75
CA PRO A 371 4.78 21.35 15.07
C PRO A 371 4.87 21.29 13.54
N ILE A 372 5.73 20.44 12.96
CA ILE A 372 6.02 20.35 11.52
C ILE A 372 6.41 18.90 11.19
N GLY A 373 5.95 18.36 10.04
CA GLY A 373 6.64 17.26 9.36
C GLY A 373 6.01 15.86 9.42
N ASN A 374 4.89 15.63 10.11
CA ASN A 374 4.19 14.32 10.03
C ASN A 374 3.50 14.19 8.65
N THR A 375 3.82 13.13 7.90
CA THR A 375 3.35 12.96 6.51
C THR A 375 2.90 11.53 6.21
N GLY A 376 3.69 10.51 6.57
CA GLY A 376 3.32 9.10 6.41
C GLY A 376 2.63 8.52 7.66
N LEU A 377 1.90 7.42 7.48
CA LEU A 377 1.40 6.54 8.53
C LEU A 377 1.51 5.11 8.04
N VAL A 378 1.77 4.15 8.93
CA VAL A 378 1.46 2.72 8.73
C VAL A 378 0.99 2.11 10.04
N ARG A 379 0.23 1.01 9.96
CA ARG A 379 -0.23 0.24 11.12
C ARG A 379 0.16 -1.24 11.06
N ALA A 380 0.24 -1.85 12.23
CA ALA A 380 0.34 -3.30 12.43
C ALA A 380 0.03 -3.65 13.90
N ASP A 381 -0.06 -4.93 14.23
CA ASP A 381 0.21 -5.43 15.59
C ASP A 381 1.73 -5.65 15.66
N PHE A 382 2.49 -4.65 16.14
CA PHE A 382 3.96 -4.68 16.09
C PHE A 382 4.59 -5.38 17.31
N ASP A 383 3.88 -5.55 18.43
CA ASP A 383 4.38 -6.31 19.59
C ASP A 383 3.72 -7.67 19.90
N ALA A 384 2.74 -8.06 19.08
CA ALA A 384 2.02 -9.34 19.09
C ALA A 384 1.16 -9.57 20.35
N ASP A 385 0.58 -8.49 20.89
CA ASP A 385 -0.38 -8.51 22.01
C ASP A 385 -1.85 -8.54 21.53
N GLY A 386 -2.10 -8.04 20.31
CA GLY A 386 -3.37 -8.13 19.60
C GLY A 386 -4.15 -6.83 19.43
N ASP A 387 -3.69 -5.68 19.97
CA ASP A 387 -4.15 -4.36 19.53
C ASP A 387 -3.27 -3.75 18.40
N ILE A 388 -3.71 -2.62 17.83
CA ILE A 388 -3.09 -2.06 16.62
C ILE A 388 -2.29 -0.80 16.91
N ASP A 389 -0.99 -0.92 16.66
CA ASP A 389 0.05 0.10 16.75
C ASP A 389 0.12 0.98 15.50
N VAL A 390 0.72 2.16 15.65
CA VAL A 390 0.87 3.14 14.57
C VAL A 390 2.30 3.67 14.51
N ILE A 391 2.92 3.68 13.34
CA ILE A 391 4.18 4.38 13.10
C ILE A 391 3.91 5.62 12.24
N VAL A 392 4.41 6.77 12.70
CA VAL A 392 4.19 8.08 12.06
C VAL A 392 5.44 8.51 11.29
N GLY A 393 5.31 8.56 9.97
CA GLY A 393 6.32 8.98 9.01
C GLY A 393 6.62 10.48 9.10
N LYS A 394 7.87 10.86 9.38
CA LYS A 394 8.27 12.27 9.51
C LYS A 394 9.37 12.69 8.56
N VAL A 395 9.30 13.96 8.14
CA VAL A 395 10.26 14.63 7.24
C VAL A 395 10.99 15.78 7.96
N MET A 396 11.89 16.48 7.27
CA MET A 396 12.68 17.62 7.80
C MET A 396 13.56 17.25 9.00
N ALA A 397 14.29 16.13 8.90
CA ALA A 397 15.23 15.65 9.93
C ALA A 397 14.60 15.52 11.33
N GLN A 398 13.38 14.96 11.39
CA GLN A 398 12.71 14.58 12.63
C GLN A 398 12.74 13.05 12.80
N PRO A 399 12.86 12.52 14.04
CA PRO A 399 12.71 11.09 14.29
C PRO A 399 11.24 10.67 14.12
N PHE A 400 11.03 9.47 13.59
CA PHE A 400 9.72 8.81 13.53
C PHE A 400 9.06 8.73 14.93
N SER A 401 7.73 8.70 14.99
CA SER A 401 7.04 8.26 16.21
C SER A 401 6.65 6.80 16.06
N VAL A 402 6.95 6.01 17.08
CA VAL A 402 6.54 4.61 17.19
C VAL A 402 5.50 4.58 18.31
N LEU A 403 4.23 4.54 17.95
CA LEU A 403 3.12 4.64 18.89
C LEU A 403 2.64 3.24 19.20
N ARG A 404 3.06 2.70 20.35
CA ARG A 404 2.40 1.50 20.83
C ARG A 404 1.00 1.87 21.26
N ASN A 405 0.00 1.10 20.85
CA ASN A 405 -1.31 1.17 21.45
C ASN A 405 -1.25 0.50 22.85
N ASP A 406 -2.09 1.00 23.75
CA ASP A 406 -1.94 0.80 25.21
C ASP A 406 -3.31 1.10 25.85
N SER A 407 -4.38 0.77 25.12
CA SER A 407 -5.78 1.13 25.36
C SER A 407 -6.48 0.18 26.34
N ILE A 408 -7.76 0.44 26.64
CA ILE A 408 -8.58 -0.53 27.37
C ILE A 408 -9.26 -1.44 26.35
N THR A 409 -8.58 -2.53 25.98
CA THR A 409 -9.02 -3.44 24.92
C THR A 409 -10.29 -4.21 25.27
N GLY A 410 -11.22 -4.24 24.30
CA GLY A 410 -12.30 -5.22 24.24
C GLY A 410 -11.86 -6.55 23.64
N ASN A 411 -12.82 -7.42 23.31
CA ASN A 411 -12.57 -8.57 22.45
C ASN A 411 -12.34 -8.10 21.00
N TYR A 412 -11.61 -8.89 20.22
CA TYR A 412 -11.28 -8.62 18.82
C TYR A 412 -11.36 -9.87 17.94
N LEU A 413 -11.24 -9.67 16.63
CA LEU A 413 -10.92 -10.70 15.65
C LEU A 413 -10.01 -10.10 14.56
N THR A 414 -8.87 -10.72 14.34
CA THR A 414 -7.97 -10.37 13.23
C THR A 414 -8.10 -11.43 12.14
N ILE A 415 -8.31 -11.03 10.88
CA ILE A 415 -8.46 -11.95 9.74
C ILE A 415 -7.32 -11.71 8.75
N ARG A 416 -6.63 -12.77 8.34
CA ARG A 416 -5.69 -12.76 7.20
C ARG A 416 -6.26 -13.64 6.08
N LEU A 417 -6.32 -13.12 4.87
CA LEU A 417 -6.84 -13.85 3.71
C LEU A 417 -5.71 -14.53 2.93
N GLN A 418 -6.02 -15.66 2.29
CA GLN A 418 -5.16 -16.29 1.29
C GLN A 418 -6.01 -16.78 0.10
N GLY A 419 -5.85 -16.11 -1.05
CA GLY A 419 -6.49 -16.50 -2.32
C GLY A 419 -5.93 -17.81 -2.89
N THR A 420 -6.71 -18.45 -3.77
CA THR A 420 -6.33 -19.67 -4.50
C THR A 420 -6.84 -19.71 -5.96
N GLN A 421 -7.92 -18.97 -6.25
CA GLN A 421 -8.38 -18.61 -7.58
C GLN A 421 -8.28 -17.08 -7.78
N SER A 422 -8.62 -16.31 -6.74
CA SER A 422 -8.25 -14.90 -6.64
C SER A 422 -6.77 -14.72 -6.35
N ASN A 423 -6.25 -13.51 -6.62
CA ASN A 423 -4.93 -13.07 -6.18
C ASN A 423 -4.67 -13.44 -4.70
N ARG A 424 -3.45 -13.90 -4.42
CA ARG A 424 -3.13 -14.61 -3.17
C ARG A 424 -3.22 -13.75 -1.94
N ASP A 425 -2.95 -12.45 -2.05
CA ASP A 425 -3.07 -11.48 -0.97
C ASP A 425 -4.55 -11.19 -0.59
N GLY A 426 -5.51 -11.57 -1.44
CA GLY A 426 -6.95 -11.37 -1.21
C GLY A 426 -7.45 -9.95 -1.44
N ILE A 427 -6.77 -9.18 -2.28
CA ILE A 427 -7.13 -7.81 -2.67
C ILE A 427 -8.40 -7.84 -3.52
N GLY A 428 -9.36 -6.96 -3.20
CA GLY A 428 -10.73 -6.91 -3.72
C GLY A 428 -11.75 -7.71 -2.88
N ALA A 429 -11.32 -8.47 -1.87
CA ALA A 429 -12.25 -9.28 -1.07
C ALA A 429 -13.05 -8.45 -0.05
N VAL A 430 -14.36 -8.70 0.03
CA VAL A 430 -15.27 -8.12 1.04
C VAL A 430 -15.44 -9.09 2.20
N VAL A 431 -15.27 -8.61 3.43
CA VAL A 431 -15.35 -9.43 4.65
C VAL A 431 -16.33 -8.83 5.65
N ASP A 432 -17.31 -9.66 6.04
CA ASP A 432 -18.52 -9.27 6.75
C ASP A 432 -18.63 -10.07 8.06
N VAL A 433 -18.41 -9.42 9.20
CA VAL A 433 -18.37 -10.04 10.54
C VAL A 433 -19.64 -9.73 11.34
N ILE A 434 -20.47 -10.75 11.57
CA ILE A 434 -21.78 -10.63 12.22
C ILE A 434 -21.65 -11.03 13.68
N ALA A 435 -21.64 -10.02 14.56
CA ALA A 435 -21.42 -10.20 16.00
C ALA A 435 -22.24 -9.22 16.84
N GLY A 436 -22.90 -9.73 17.90
CA GLY A 436 -23.72 -8.94 18.81
C GLY A 436 -25.03 -8.39 18.22
N GLY A 437 -25.45 -8.87 17.05
CA GLY A 437 -26.61 -8.35 16.33
C GLY A 437 -26.33 -7.11 15.47
N ARG A 438 -25.08 -6.94 15.02
CA ARG A 438 -24.67 -5.92 14.01
C ARG A 438 -23.63 -6.52 13.05
N LEU A 439 -23.69 -6.13 11.78
CA LEU A 439 -22.65 -6.36 10.78
C LEU A 439 -21.45 -5.42 11.02
N ARG A 440 -20.23 -5.89 10.72
CA ARG A 440 -19.07 -5.04 10.49
C ARG A 440 -18.50 -5.43 9.14
N ARG A 441 -18.47 -4.50 8.20
CA ARG A 441 -17.91 -4.70 6.86
C ARG A 441 -16.52 -4.07 6.79
N GLN A 442 -15.55 -4.81 6.26
CA GLN A 442 -14.27 -4.27 5.78
C GLN A 442 -13.95 -4.91 4.43
N ILE A 443 -13.16 -4.22 3.63
CA ILE A 443 -12.62 -4.74 2.37
C ILE A 443 -11.10 -4.85 2.45
N ARG A 444 -10.52 -5.85 1.82
CA ARG A 444 -9.08 -5.92 1.59
C ARG A 444 -8.73 -5.19 0.30
N TYR A 445 -8.13 -4.01 0.43
CA TYR A 445 -7.53 -3.25 -0.67
C TYR A 445 -6.01 -3.13 -0.46
N GLU A 446 -5.27 -2.71 -1.49
CA GLU A 446 -3.90 -2.21 -1.30
C GLU A 446 -3.96 -0.82 -0.67
N SER A 447 -3.09 -0.59 0.30
CA SER A 447 -3.16 0.47 1.31
C SER A 447 -3.47 1.88 0.80
N SER A 448 -4.36 2.58 1.52
CA SER A 448 -4.76 3.96 1.22
C SER A 448 -3.94 5.05 1.93
N VAL A 449 -2.94 4.68 2.74
CA VAL A 449 -2.11 5.64 3.48
C VAL A 449 -1.12 6.34 2.53
N TYR A 450 -0.92 7.64 2.73
CA TYR A 450 -0.08 8.45 1.86
C TYR A 450 1.32 7.86 1.65
N ASN A 451 1.59 7.42 0.42
CA ASN A 451 2.86 6.84 -0.02
C ASN A 451 3.31 5.60 0.79
N GLY A 452 2.41 4.76 1.29
CA GLY A 452 2.80 3.58 2.06
C GLY A 452 1.86 2.39 2.03
N SER A 453 2.35 1.24 2.51
CA SER A 453 1.62 -0.04 2.55
C SER A 453 1.51 -0.60 3.97
N ASN A 454 0.31 -1.00 4.38
CA ASN A 454 0.02 -1.58 5.70
C ASN A 454 0.23 -3.11 5.73
N ASP A 455 0.23 -3.68 6.95
CA ASP A 455 0.01 -5.11 7.17
C ASP A 455 -1.32 -5.57 6.52
N ASN A 456 -1.36 -6.81 6.04
CA ASN A 456 -2.46 -7.32 5.21
C ASN A 456 -3.62 -7.94 5.99
N SER A 457 -3.69 -7.77 7.32
CA SER A 457 -4.83 -8.22 8.13
C SER A 457 -6.00 -7.23 8.14
N LEU A 458 -7.21 -7.75 8.26
CA LEU A 458 -8.41 -7.00 8.66
C LEU A 458 -8.62 -7.14 10.16
N VAL A 459 -9.04 -6.08 10.84
CA VAL A 459 -9.10 -6.04 12.31
C VAL A 459 -10.47 -5.55 12.75
N PHE A 460 -11.19 -6.40 13.47
CA PHE A 460 -12.55 -6.16 13.92
C PHE A 460 -12.61 -6.13 15.45
N GLY A 461 -12.86 -4.97 16.06
CA GLY A 461 -13.22 -4.91 17.46
C GLY A 461 -14.64 -5.42 17.71
N LEU A 462 -14.84 -6.00 18.89
CA LEU A 462 -16.07 -6.68 19.30
C LEU A 462 -16.54 -6.21 20.70
N GLY A 463 -15.78 -5.38 21.40
CA GLY A 463 -16.11 -4.87 22.72
C GLY A 463 -16.34 -6.01 23.72
N GLU A 464 -17.46 -5.96 24.43
CA GLU A 464 -17.86 -7.00 25.39
C GLU A 464 -18.48 -8.25 24.72
N ILE A 465 -18.54 -8.34 23.38
CA ILE A 465 -19.14 -9.48 22.67
C ILE A 465 -18.17 -10.67 22.71
N ASP A 466 -18.56 -11.76 23.37
CA ASP A 466 -17.75 -12.97 23.55
C ASP A 466 -18.01 -14.07 22.49
N LYS A 467 -18.91 -13.81 21.55
CA LYS A 467 -19.27 -14.72 20.45
C LYS A 467 -19.62 -13.98 19.16
N ILE A 468 -18.95 -14.34 18.07
CA ILE A 468 -19.34 -14.05 16.69
C ILE A 468 -20.43 -15.06 16.26
N THR A 469 -21.44 -14.62 15.51
CA THR A 469 -22.40 -15.57 14.91
C THR A 469 -21.81 -16.19 13.65
N ARG A 470 -21.38 -15.35 12.71
CA ARG A 470 -20.94 -15.76 11.36
C ARG A 470 -19.96 -14.74 10.77
N ILE A 471 -19.10 -15.21 9.87
CA ILE A 471 -18.34 -14.39 8.92
C ILE A 471 -18.78 -14.77 7.50
N SER A 472 -18.96 -13.77 6.63
CA SER A 472 -18.96 -13.95 5.17
C SER A 472 -17.67 -13.38 4.56
N ILE A 473 -17.21 -14.00 3.48
CA ILE A 473 -16.12 -13.50 2.63
C ILE A 473 -16.57 -13.62 1.19
N ARG A 474 -16.72 -12.50 0.46
CA ARG A 474 -16.84 -12.47 -1.00
C ARG A 474 -15.42 -12.29 -1.56
N TRP A 475 -14.90 -13.32 -2.21
CA TRP A 475 -13.63 -13.29 -2.91
C TRP A 475 -13.78 -12.66 -4.30
N PRO A 476 -12.73 -12.02 -4.87
CA PRO A 476 -12.73 -11.51 -6.25
C PRO A 476 -13.13 -12.54 -7.32
N SER A 477 -12.95 -13.84 -7.06
CA SER A 477 -13.38 -14.94 -7.94
C SER A 477 -14.91 -15.12 -8.03
N GLY A 478 -15.68 -14.28 -7.36
CA GLY A 478 -17.13 -14.46 -7.14
C GLY A 478 -17.47 -15.60 -6.17
N THR A 479 -16.47 -16.20 -5.50
CA THR A 479 -16.70 -17.22 -4.47
C THR A 479 -17.16 -16.57 -3.18
N VAL A 480 -18.30 -17.01 -2.63
CA VAL A 480 -18.77 -16.60 -1.28
C VAL A 480 -18.50 -17.73 -0.28
N GLN A 481 -17.74 -17.43 0.78
CA GLN A 481 -17.30 -18.39 1.78
C GLN A 481 -17.80 -18.00 3.18
N TRP A 482 -18.36 -18.97 3.89
CA TRP A 482 -19.04 -18.76 5.18
C TRP A 482 -18.33 -19.48 6.33
N ILE A 483 -18.24 -18.83 7.49
CA ILE A 483 -17.65 -19.39 8.71
C ILE A 483 -18.62 -19.18 9.89
N ASP A 484 -19.17 -20.28 10.42
CA ASP A 484 -20.08 -20.27 11.57
C ASP A 484 -19.33 -20.32 12.93
N GLU A 485 -19.81 -19.54 13.89
CA GLU A 485 -19.36 -19.48 15.29
C GLU A 485 -17.82 -19.48 15.53
N PRO A 486 -17.02 -18.67 14.82
CA PRO A 486 -15.59 -18.55 15.10
C PRO A 486 -15.34 -17.92 16.49
N ALA A 487 -14.20 -18.27 17.09
CA ALA A 487 -13.77 -17.71 18.37
C ALA A 487 -13.33 -16.24 18.25
N VAL A 488 -13.47 -15.50 19.34
CA VAL A 488 -12.89 -14.15 19.52
C VAL A 488 -11.45 -14.25 20.06
N ASN A 489 -10.70 -13.16 19.98
CA ASN A 489 -9.35 -12.96 20.49
C ASN A 489 -8.34 -13.93 19.86
N GLN A 490 -8.32 -13.94 18.53
CA GLN A 490 -7.42 -14.75 17.70
C GLN A 490 -7.13 -14.07 16.36
N ILE A 491 -6.00 -14.46 15.75
CA ILE A 491 -5.73 -14.26 14.33
C ILE A 491 -6.28 -15.49 13.57
N LEU A 492 -7.19 -15.25 12.64
CA LEU A 492 -7.84 -16.26 11.81
C LEU A 492 -7.35 -16.13 10.36
N THR A 493 -6.42 -17.01 9.95
CA THR A 493 -6.07 -17.14 8.53
C THR A 493 -7.16 -17.94 7.80
N VAL A 494 -7.74 -17.37 6.75
CA VAL A 494 -8.74 -18.02 5.90
C VAL A 494 -8.18 -18.21 4.49
N VAL A 495 -8.13 -19.47 4.06
CA VAL A 495 -7.81 -19.85 2.68
C VAL A 495 -9.11 -19.93 1.88
N GLU A 496 -9.10 -19.41 0.66
CA GLU A 496 -10.20 -19.53 -0.31
C GLU A 496 -10.53 -21.01 -0.59
N SER A 497 -11.82 -21.34 -0.72
CA SER A 497 -12.27 -22.71 -0.99
C SER A 497 -12.57 -22.99 -2.46
N GLU A 498 -11.98 -24.06 -3.03
CA GLU A 498 -12.25 -24.60 -4.39
C GLU A 498 -13.74 -24.92 -4.70
N THR A 499 -14.62 -24.89 -3.69
CA THR A 499 -16.05 -25.13 -3.86
C THR A 499 -16.78 -23.79 -3.92
N PRO A 500 -17.38 -23.40 -5.05
CA PRO A 500 -18.20 -22.20 -5.10
C PRO A 500 -19.32 -22.28 -4.07
N GLY A 501 -19.43 -21.24 -3.24
CA GLY A 501 -20.68 -20.94 -2.56
C GLY A 501 -21.83 -20.74 -3.55
N ALA A 502 -23.05 -20.65 -3.06
CA ALA A 502 -24.13 -20.17 -3.90
C ALA A 502 -23.79 -18.73 -4.33
N GLN A 503 -23.68 -18.48 -5.63
CA GLN A 503 -23.47 -17.13 -6.16
C GLN A 503 -24.72 -16.30 -5.85
N SER A 504 -24.62 -15.36 -4.89
CA SER A 504 -25.42 -14.15 -4.97
C SER A 504 -24.85 -13.30 -6.10
N THR A 505 -25.72 -12.68 -6.90
CA THR A 505 -25.33 -11.75 -7.97
C THR A 505 -25.38 -10.29 -7.49
N PHE A 506 -25.43 -10.11 -6.17
CA PHE A 506 -25.58 -8.87 -5.42
C PHE A 506 -24.86 -9.03 -4.07
N GLY A 507 -24.78 -7.95 -3.30
CA GLY A 507 -24.21 -7.87 -1.96
C GLY A 507 -24.97 -8.67 -0.88
N LEU A 508 -24.91 -8.19 0.36
CA LEU A 508 -25.49 -8.86 1.52
C LEU A 508 -26.43 -7.90 2.27
N GLU A 509 -27.73 -8.06 2.02
CA GLU A 509 -28.82 -7.46 2.79
C GLU A 509 -28.84 -7.94 4.25
N ILE A 510 -29.21 -7.05 5.17
CA ILE A 510 -29.20 -7.26 6.63
C ILE A 510 -30.63 -7.14 7.16
N CYS A 511 -31.21 -8.26 7.60
CA CYS A 511 -32.57 -8.26 8.14
C CYS A 511 -32.76 -7.24 9.28
N GLY A 512 -33.71 -6.32 9.07
CA GLY A 512 -34.26 -5.44 10.09
C GLY A 512 -33.44 -4.20 10.43
N ASP A 513 -32.41 -3.85 9.65
CA ASP A 513 -31.70 -2.58 9.81
C ASP A 513 -32.38 -1.41 9.05
N ALA A 514 -33.18 -1.73 8.04
CA ALA A 514 -33.87 -0.83 7.10
C ALA A 514 -32.94 0.03 6.20
N TYR A 515 -31.75 -0.48 5.89
CA TYR A 515 -30.86 0.02 4.84
C TYR A 515 -30.96 -0.86 3.58
N ASP A 516 -30.33 -0.40 2.50
CA ASP A 516 -30.29 -1.02 1.17
C ASP A 516 -28.84 -1.45 0.95
N ASN A 517 -28.39 -2.49 1.65
CA ASN A 517 -26.98 -2.82 1.88
C ASN A 517 -26.27 -3.39 0.64
N ASP A 518 -27.04 -3.77 -0.39
CA ASP A 518 -26.56 -4.27 -1.68
C ASP A 518 -26.94 -3.42 -2.91
N CYS A 519 -27.76 -2.38 -2.72
CA CYS A 519 -28.20 -1.46 -3.75
C CYS A 519 -29.05 -2.06 -4.90
N ASP A 520 -29.77 -3.17 -4.67
CA ASP A 520 -30.85 -3.62 -5.57
C ASP A 520 -32.01 -2.59 -5.67
N GLY A 521 -32.09 -1.68 -4.69
CA GLY A 521 -33.08 -0.60 -4.59
C GLY A 521 -34.27 -0.94 -3.70
N THR A 522 -34.22 -2.05 -2.96
CA THR A 522 -35.29 -2.55 -2.10
C THR A 522 -34.83 -3.11 -0.74
N ALA A 523 -34.21 -2.25 0.08
CA ALA A 523 -34.03 -2.42 1.53
C ALA A 523 -35.04 -3.37 2.24
N ASP A 524 -34.55 -4.41 2.92
CA ASP A 524 -35.29 -5.38 3.75
C ASP A 524 -36.32 -6.25 2.96
N LEU A 525 -36.38 -6.17 1.62
CA LEU A 525 -37.50 -6.69 0.83
C LEU A 525 -37.45 -8.20 0.57
N GLU A 526 -36.28 -8.83 0.58
CA GLU A 526 -36.14 -10.30 0.53
C GLU A 526 -36.85 -10.98 1.71
N PHE A 527 -36.75 -10.38 2.91
CA PHE A 527 -37.21 -10.97 4.17
C PHE A 527 -38.63 -10.52 4.55
N GLY A 528 -39.03 -9.33 4.09
CA GLY A 528 -40.33 -8.73 4.37
C GLY A 528 -40.38 -8.05 5.75
N PRO A 529 -41.49 -7.36 6.09
CA PRO A 529 -41.50 -6.47 7.25
C PRO A 529 -41.32 -7.21 8.59
N VAL A 530 -40.18 -6.97 9.25
CA VAL A 530 -39.87 -7.49 10.59
C VAL A 530 -40.98 -7.16 11.58
N GLY A 531 -41.32 -8.13 12.43
CA GLY A 531 -42.43 -8.00 13.38
C GLY A 531 -43.84 -8.17 12.77
N SER A 532 -43.97 -8.40 11.46
CA SER A 532 -45.25 -8.77 10.84
C SER A 532 -45.70 -10.19 11.22
N THR A 533 -46.99 -10.47 11.08
CA THR A 533 -47.59 -11.71 11.58
C THR A 533 -47.32 -12.90 10.67
N CYS A 534 -46.49 -13.85 11.11
CA CYS A 534 -46.34 -15.16 10.49
C CYS A 534 -47.32 -16.19 11.04
N SER A 535 -47.45 -17.30 10.31
CA SER A 535 -48.22 -18.48 10.69
C SER A 535 -47.45 -19.76 10.39
N VAL A 536 -47.58 -20.78 11.24
CA VAL A 536 -46.99 -22.10 11.03
C VAL A 536 -48.08 -23.17 11.20
N GLY A 537 -48.19 -24.09 10.26
CA GLY A 537 -49.30 -25.04 10.16
C GLY A 537 -50.52 -24.47 9.40
N VAL A 538 -51.43 -25.37 9.02
CA VAL A 538 -52.62 -25.08 8.21
C VAL A 538 -53.89 -25.48 8.99
N GLY A 539 -55.08 -25.02 8.60
CA GLY A 539 -56.34 -25.46 9.21
C GLY A 539 -56.45 -25.15 10.70
N GLU A 540 -56.88 -26.13 11.52
CA GLU A 540 -56.88 -25.98 12.99
C GLU A 540 -55.46 -26.12 13.60
N CYS A 541 -54.47 -26.59 12.83
CA CYS A 541 -53.07 -26.69 13.26
C CYS A 541 -52.31 -25.35 13.22
N GLN A 542 -52.90 -24.30 12.61
CA GLN A 542 -52.28 -22.99 12.40
C GLN A 542 -52.02 -22.24 13.73
N THR A 543 -50.74 -22.09 14.08
CA THR A 543 -50.26 -21.18 15.14
C THR A 543 -49.77 -19.87 14.53
N THR A 544 -49.80 -18.76 15.29
CA THR A 544 -49.35 -17.44 14.82
C THR A 544 -48.32 -16.81 15.74
N SER A 545 -47.41 -16.05 15.15
CA SER A 545 -46.34 -15.30 15.84
C SER A 545 -45.96 -14.06 15.02
N THR A 546 -44.90 -13.37 15.41
CA THR A 546 -44.25 -12.32 14.62
C THR A 546 -42.97 -12.85 13.99
N LEU A 547 -42.69 -12.52 12.73
CA LEU A 547 -41.38 -12.80 12.12
C LEU A 547 -40.29 -12.02 12.87
N VAL A 548 -39.15 -12.66 13.06
CA VAL A 548 -37.92 -12.08 13.62
C VAL A 548 -36.74 -12.52 12.77
N CYS A 549 -35.71 -11.69 12.67
CA CYS A 549 -34.46 -12.06 12.03
C CYS A 549 -33.83 -13.28 12.71
N THR A 550 -33.15 -14.11 11.93
CA THR A 550 -32.24 -15.13 12.44
C THR A 550 -31.03 -14.50 13.15
N ALA A 551 -30.30 -15.29 13.95
CA ALA A 551 -29.19 -14.77 14.78
C ALA A 551 -27.98 -14.30 13.96
N ASP A 552 -27.93 -14.67 12.68
CA ASP A 552 -26.96 -14.28 11.66
C ASP A 552 -27.48 -13.11 10.80
N LEU A 553 -28.71 -12.61 11.02
CA LEU A 553 -29.36 -11.52 10.28
C LEU A 553 -29.65 -11.79 8.78
N LEU A 554 -29.50 -13.04 8.29
CA LEU A 554 -29.59 -13.35 6.85
C LEU A 554 -30.90 -14.01 6.39
N ASP A 555 -31.88 -14.17 7.29
CA ASP A 555 -33.18 -14.80 7.03
C ASP A 555 -34.20 -14.34 8.09
N MET A 556 -35.49 -14.56 7.86
CA MET A 556 -36.57 -14.29 8.81
C MET A 556 -37.29 -15.56 9.26
N THR A 557 -37.11 -15.88 10.54
CA THR A 557 -37.73 -17.04 11.16
C THR A 557 -39.05 -16.69 11.86
N CYS A 558 -39.99 -17.63 11.85
CA CYS A 558 -41.20 -17.56 12.67
C CYS A 558 -40.97 -18.38 13.95
N PRO A 559 -40.82 -17.77 15.15
CA PRO A 559 -40.30 -18.44 16.35
C PRO A 559 -41.38 -19.27 17.09
N ILE A 560 -42.08 -20.14 16.35
CA ILE A 560 -43.16 -21.03 16.81
C ILE A 560 -43.12 -22.36 16.03
N GLN A 561 -43.78 -23.37 16.58
CA GLN A 561 -44.07 -24.63 15.87
C GLN A 561 -45.58 -24.72 15.61
N ALA A 562 -45.98 -25.50 14.60
CA ALA A 562 -47.38 -25.86 14.38
C ALA A 562 -48.00 -26.49 15.64
N ALA A 563 -49.32 -26.43 15.78
CA ALA A 563 -49.98 -27.08 16.90
C ALA A 563 -49.78 -28.61 16.84
N ALA A 564 -49.69 -29.27 18.00
CA ALA A 564 -49.64 -30.72 18.04
C ALA A 564 -51.01 -31.32 17.66
N PRO A 565 -51.05 -32.43 16.90
CA PRO A 565 -52.28 -32.98 16.32
C PRO A 565 -53.36 -33.28 17.37
N VAL A 566 -54.58 -32.84 17.05
CA VAL A 566 -55.76 -32.98 17.90
C VAL A 566 -56.56 -34.24 17.55
N SER A 567 -56.44 -34.71 16.30
CA SER A 567 -57.11 -35.89 15.72
C SER A 567 -56.22 -36.56 14.65
N GLY A 568 -56.79 -37.50 13.89
CA GLY A 568 -56.25 -37.97 12.60
C GLY A 568 -57.04 -37.33 11.45
N GLU A 569 -56.49 -37.30 10.24
CA GLU A 569 -57.05 -36.57 9.09
C GLU A 569 -58.52 -36.88 8.74
N ILE A 570 -59.25 -35.86 8.26
CA ILE A 570 -60.70 -35.89 8.00
C ILE A 570 -61.00 -35.55 6.54
N GLU A 571 -61.04 -36.57 5.67
CA GLU A 571 -61.29 -36.41 4.22
C GLU A 571 -62.45 -35.45 3.87
N ALA A 572 -62.11 -34.43 3.08
CA ALA A 572 -63.01 -33.49 2.40
C ALA A 572 -63.75 -32.48 3.29
N ASP A 573 -63.16 -32.08 4.43
CA ASP A 573 -63.56 -30.86 5.13
C ASP A 573 -62.71 -29.61 4.77
N GLY A 574 -61.56 -29.81 4.10
CA GLY A 574 -60.69 -28.73 3.62
C GLY A 574 -59.77 -28.14 4.67
N LEU A 575 -59.49 -28.88 5.74
CA LEU A 575 -58.53 -28.56 6.79
C LEU A 575 -57.43 -29.62 6.84
N ASP A 576 -56.23 -29.21 7.23
CA ASP A 576 -55.18 -30.11 7.72
C ASP A 576 -55.53 -30.42 9.18
N ASN A 577 -55.91 -31.68 9.49
CA ASN A 577 -56.44 -32.07 10.81
C ASN A 577 -55.50 -32.93 11.67
N ASP A 578 -54.41 -33.46 11.10
CA ASP A 578 -53.34 -34.14 11.86
C ASP A 578 -51.93 -33.56 11.68
N CYS A 579 -51.87 -32.36 11.10
CA CYS A 579 -50.75 -31.42 11.15
C CYS A 579 -49.49 -31.91 10.41
N ASP A 580 -49.64 -32.73 9.37
CA ASP A 580 -48.54 -33.17 8.51
C ASP A 580 -48.24 -32.20 7.35
N GLY A 581 -49.16 -31.27 7.08
CA GLY A 581 -49.06 -30.22 6.07
C GLY A 581 -49.82 -30.47 4.77
N VAL A 582 -50.52 -31.60 4.62
CA VAL A 582 -51.28 -31.95 3.40
C VAL A 582 -52.79 -31.90 3.63
N ILE A 583 -53.47 -30.90 3.05
CA ILE A 583 -54.93 -30.77 3.11
C ILE A 583 -55.60 -31.85 2.23
N ASP A 584 -56.53 -32.63 2.79
CA ASP A 584 -57.38 -33.60 2.06
C ASP A 584 -56.58 -34.67 1.27
N GLU A 585 -55.54 -35.27 1.90
CA GLU A 585 -54.68 -36.36 1.40
C GLU A 585 -55.38 -37.35 0.43
N LYS A 586 -54.79 -37.57 -0.76
CA LYS A 586 -55.24 -38.60 -1.73
C LYS A 586 -54.05 -39.26 -2.43
N GLU A 587 -54.06 -40.60 -2.45
CA GLU A 587 -53.16 -41.40 -3.29
C GLU A 587 -53.35 -41.06 -4.79
N GLU A 588 -52.33 -40.54 -5.48
CA GLU A 588 -52.32 -40.40 -6.95
C GLU A 588 -51.15 -41.15 -7.64
N GLU A 589 -51.40 -41.58 -8.88
CA GLU A 589 -50.49 -42.37 -9.71
C GLU A 589 -49.56 -41.51 -10.60
N GLN A 590 -48.40 -42.06 -11.00
CA GLN A 590 -47.37 -41.34 -11.78
C GLN A 590 -47.63 -41.25 -13.30
N PRO A 591 -47.27 -40.13 -13.97
CA PRO A 591 -47.23 -40.00 -15.44
C PRO A 591 -45.81 -40.02 -16.06
N GLU A 592 -45.71 -39.85 -17.39
CA GLU A 592 -44.66 -40.45 -18.25
C GLU A 592 -43.58 -39.51 -18.88
N ARG A 593 -42.67 -40.13 -19.66
CA ARG A 593 -41.45 -39.59 -20.30
C ARG A 593 -41.64 -39.19 -21.80
N PRO A 594 -40.99 -38.13 -22.31
CA PRO A 594 -41.03 -37.72 -23.73
C PRO A 594 -40.00 -38.42 -24.67
N THR A 595 -40.13 -38.22 -26.00
CA THR A 595 -39.27 -38.83 -27.06
C THR A 595 -38.97 -37.89 -28.25
N PRO A 596 -37.81 -38.00 -28.95
CA PRO A 596 -37.46 -37.11 -30.07
C PRO A 596 -37.50 -37.73 -31.50
N LEU A 597 -37.91 -36.88 -32.45
CA LEU A 597 -37.62 -36.72 -33.91
C LEU A 597 -37.15 -37.86 -34.85
N ARG A 598 -37.52 -37.71 -36.14
CA ARG A 598 -36.98 -38.41 -37.34
C ARG A 598 -36.94 -37.48 -38.57
N GLY A 599 -35.89 -37.60 -39.40
CA GLY A 599 -35.77 -36.90 -40.71
C GLY A 599 -35.98 -37.80 -41.95
N ARG A 600 -35.77 -37.29 -43.17
CA ARG A 600 -35.76 -38.04 -44.45
C ARG A 600 -34.95 -37.36 -45.60
N PRO A 601 -34.63 -38.07 -46.72
CA PRO A 601 -33.43 -37.79 -47.52
C PRO A 601 -33.64 -37.53 -49.04
N VAL A 602 -32.52 -37.52 -49.77
CA VAL A 602 -32.32 -37.38 -51.24
C VAL A 602 -32.60 -38.70 -52.00
N GLY A 603 -32.75 -38.60 -53.33
CA GLY A 603 -32.54 -39.66 -54.34
C GLY A 603 -32.62 -39.02 -55.74
N ASP A 604 -32.44 -39.69 -56.88
CA ASP A 604 -31.78 -40.92 -57.35
C ASP A 604 -32.06 -40.96 -58.89
N PRO A 605 -31.52 -41.87 -59.73
CA PRO A 605 -30.95 -41.49 -61.04
C PRO A 605 -31.68 -42.09 -62.27
N LEU A 606 -31.02 -42.14 -63.45
CA LEU A 606 -31.00 -43.26 -64.43
C LEU A 606 -30.10 -42.95 -65.69
N PRO A 607 -29.67 -43.95 -66.53
CA PRO A 607 -28.70 -43.82 -67.65
C PRO A 607 -29.26 -44.39 -69.00
N PRO A 608 -28.50 -44.96 -69.99
CA PRO A 608 -27.15 -44.72 -70.54
C PRO A 608 -27.10 -44.54 -72.10
N CYS A 609 -25.95 -44.14 -72.65
CA CYS A 609 -25.50 -44.42 -74.05
C CYS A 609 -24.05 -44.97 -74.04
N ALA A 610 -23.52 -45.49 -75.17
CA ALA A 610 -22.34 -46.36 -75.13
C ALA A 610 -21.32 -46.20 -76.29
N ASN A 611 -20.11 -45.77 -75.92
CA ASN A 611 -18.82 -45.77 -76.65
C ASN A 611 -18.70 -44.89 -77.91
N THR A 612 -17.63 -44.13 -78.17
CA THR A 612 -16.63 -43.35 -77.36
C THR A 612 -15.46 -42.99 -78.30
N PHE A 613 -14.99 -41.74 -78.24
CA PHE A 613 -13.76 -41.18 -78.84
C PHE A 613 -13.85 -40.61 -80.26
N GLU A 614 -13.58 -39.30 -80.33
CA GLU A 614 -13.42 -38.43 -81.51
C GLU A 614 -12.05 -38.54 -82.23
N LYS A 615 -11.84 -37.66 -83.22
CA LYS A 615 -10.57 -37.42 -83.93
C LYS A 615 -10.16 -35.94 -83.91
N CYS A 616 -8.87 -35.64 -84.04
CA CYS A 616 -8.34 -34.27 -83.92
C CYS A 616 -8.42 -33.52 -85.27
N GLY A 617 -9.54 -32.85 -85.53
CA GLY A 617 -9.68 -31.90 -86.64
C GLY A 617 -10.13 -32.51 -87.97
N ASP A 618 -11.04 -33.48 -87.95
CA ASP A 618 -11.72 -33.98 -89.16
C ASP A 618 -13.13 -33.42 -89.36
N GLY A 619 -13.70 -32.77 -88.34
CA GLY A 619 -14.93 -31.96 -88.47
C GLY A 619 -16.23 -32.76 -88.37
N VAL A 620 -16.22 -33.90 -87.68
CA VAL A 620 -17.37 -34.79 -87.47
C VAL A 620 -17.64 -35.00 -85.97
N ASP A 621 -18.91 -35.21 -85.62
CA ASP A 621 -19.41 -35.70 -84.32
C ASP A 621 -19.45 -37.24 -84.39
N ASN A 622 -18.59 -37.94 -83.63
CA ASN A 622 -18.43 -39.40 -83.73
C ASN A 622 -19.02 -40.19 -82.55
N ASP A 623 -19.11 -39.65 -81.33
CA ASP A 623 -19.76 -40.28 -80.17
C ASP A 623 -21.14 -39.73 -79.75
N CYS A 624 -21.65 -38.73 -80.50
CA CYS A 624 -23.03 -38.22 -80.49
C CYS A 624 -23.44 -37.42 -79.25
N ASP A 625 -22.50 -36.72 -78.61
CA ASP A 625 -22.79 -35.73 -77.55
C ASP A 625 -23.35 -34.40 -78.12
N GLY A 626 -23.06 -34.11 -79.40
CA GLY A 626 -23.51 -32.92 -80.13
C GLY A 626 -22.41 -31.87 -80.39
N LEU A 627 -21.17 -32.13 -80.00
CA LEU A 627 -19.98 -31.35 -80.32
C LEU A 627 -19.21 -31.95 -81.51
N ILE A 628 -18.07 -31.35 -81.87
CA ILE A 628 -17.22 -31.74 -83.02
C ILE A 628 -15.75 -31.49 -82.64
N ASP A 629 -14.87 -32.47 -82.91
CA ASP A 629 -13.42 -32.45 -82.65
C ASP A 629 -13.03 -32.20 -81.15
N GLU A 630 -13.91 -32.49 -80.19
CA GLU A 630 -13.66 -32.26 -78.75
C GLU A 630 -12.74 -33.31 -78.09
N GLY A 631 -12.44 -33.11 -76.80
CA GLY A 631 -11.49 -33.94 -76.04
C GLY A 631 -9.99 -33.65 -76.30
N PHE A 632 -9.63 -33.07 -77.45
CA PHE A 632 -8.22 -32.84 -77.81
C PHE A 632 -7.58 -31.55 -77.27
N GLY A 633 -8.36 -30.59 -76.75
CA GLY A 633 -7.83 -29.40 -76.08
C GLY A 633 -7.00 -28.45 -76.95
N ILE A 634 -7.26 -28.38 -78.26
CA ILE A 634 -6.54 -27.49 -79.19
C ILE A 634 -6.61 -26.04 -78.70
N GLY A 635 -5.47 -25.36 -78.59
CA GLY A 635 -5.39 -23.99 -78.08
C GLY A 635 -5.26 -23.86 -76.55
N SER A 636 -5.32 -24.96 -75.79
CA SER A 636 -4.98 -24.95 -74.36
C SER A 636 -3.48 -24.74 -74.13
N GLN A 637 -3.10 -24.35 -72.92
CA GLN A 637 -1.70 -24.38 -72.52
C GLN A 637 -1.22 -25.82 -72.33
N CYS A 638 0.03 -26.07 -72.73
CA CYS A 638 0.74 -27.33 -72.56
C CYS A 638 2.13 -27.06 -71.97
N GLN A 639 2.72 -28.07 -71.34
CA GLN A 639 3.92 -27.91 -70.53
C GLN A 639 5.03 -28.83 -71.06
N VAL A 640 6.24 -28.30 -71.21
CA VAL A 640 7.46 -29.07 -71.52
C VAL A 640 8.40 -28.91 -70.35
N ILE A 641 8.67 -30.02 -69.66
CA ILE A 641 9.50 -30.07 -68.46
C ILE A 641 10.91 -30.50 -68.86
N VAL A 642 11.91 -29.74 -68.44
CA VAL A 642 13.34 -30.10 -68.55
C VAL A 642 13.99 -29.71 -67.22
N GLY A 643 14.40 -30.71 -66.43
CA GLY A 643 14.72 -30.48 -65.01
C GLY A 643 13.45 -30.19 -64.21
N THR A 644 13.55 -29.25 -63.27
CA THR A 644 12.43 -28.65 -62.52
C THR A 644 11.72 -27.54 -63.32
N CYS A 645 12.45 -26.83 -64.19
CA CYS A 645 11.94 -25.71 -64.98
C CYS A 645 10.75 -26.09 -65.90
N SER A 646 9.69 -25.29 -65.82
CA SER A 646 8.38 -25.54 -66.43
C SER A 646 8.11 -24.60 -67.62
N LEU A 647 8.41 -25.05 -68.84
CA LEU A 647 8.23 -24.24 -70.05
C LEU A 647 6.80 -24.38 -70.59
N ILE A 648 6.04 -23.28 -70.67
CA ILE A 648 4.64 -23.31 -71.12
C ILE A 648 4.53 -22.93 -72.61
N GLY A 649 3.77 -23.73 -73.36
CA GLY A 649 3.40 -23.53 -74.76
C GLY A 649 1.91 -23.68 -75.01
N VAL A 650 1.51 -23.85 -76.28
CA VAL A 650 0.11 -24.03 -76.70
C VAL A 650 -0.07 -25.33 -77.50
N THR A 651 -1.15 -26.05 -77.22
CA THR A 651 -1.51 -27.36 -77.80
C THR A 651 -2.06 -27.22 -79.22
N ILE A 652 -1.57 -28.06 -80.16
CA ILE A 652 -2.03 -28.18 -81.55
C ILE A 652 -2.20 -29.65 -81.95
N CYS A 653 -3.04 -29.99 -82.94
CA CYS A 653 -3.04 -31.37 -83.49
C CYS A 653 -1.67 -31.71 -84.10
N ALA A 654 -1.24 -32.96 -83.95
CA ALA A 654 -0.07 -33.50 -84.64
C ALA A 654 -0.42 -33.89 -86.10
N GLU A 655 0.59 -33.99 -86.96
CA GLU A 655 0.41 -34.26 -88.40
C GLU A 655 -0.30 -35.59 -88.74
N SER A 656 -0.52 -36.48 -87.76
CA SER A 656 -1.22 -37.75 -87.91
C SER A 656 -2.72 -37.72 -87.58
N GLY A 657 -3.27 -36.63 -87.03
CA GLY A 657 -4.71 -36.48 -86.71
C GLY A 657 -5.23 -37.28 -85.50
N ASP A 658 -4.51 -38.31 -85.05
CA ASP A 658 -4.88 -39.13 -83.88
C ASP A 658 -4.22 -38.67 -82.55
N ALA A 659 -3.56 -37.51 -82.52
CA ALA A 659 -2.83 -36.99 -81.34
C ALA A 659 -2.57 -35.47 -81.41
N THR A 660 -2.09 -34.88 -80.31
CA THR A 660 -1.67 -33.46 -80.20
C THR A 660 -0.17 -33.30 -79.88
N ALA A 661 0.34 -32.08 -80.05
CA ALA A 661 1.73 -31.68 -79.80
C ALA A 661 1.79 -30.26 -79.19
N CYS A 662 2.88 -29.96 -78.46
CA CYS A 662 3.05 -28.68 -77.76
C CYS A 662 4.00 -27.73 -78.51
N LYS A 663 3.66 -26.42 -78.55
CA LYS A 663 4.48 -25.39 -79.18
C LYS A 663 4.76 -24.23 -78.21
N LEU A 664 6.03 -24.11 -77.79
CA LEU A 664 6.51 -23.08 -76.86
C LEU A 664 6.49 -21.65 -77.46
N ALA A 665 6.42 -20.66 -76.58
CA ALA A 665 6.57 -19.23 -76.88
C ALA A 665 7.75 -18.63 -76.07
N ASN A 666 8.21 -17.42 -76.43
CA ASN A 666 9.37 -16.79 -75.80
C ASN A 666 9.18 -16.61 -74.28
N LEU A 667 10.24 -16.87 -73.52
CA LEU A 667 10.31 -16.68 -72.06
C LEU A 667 11.29 -15.57 -71.69
N GLN A 668 11.12 -15.07 -70.48
CA GLN A 668 11.98 -14.12 -69.79
C GLN A 668 11.87 -14.48 -68.31
N PHE A 669 12.98 -14.87 -67.68
CA PHE A 669 12.99 -15.50 -66.36
C PHE A 669 13.05 -14.46 -65.22
N GLY A 670 12.89 -14.94 -63.98
CA GLY A 670 12.95 -14.13 -62.76
C GLY A 670 14.39 -13.95 -62.25
N PRO A 671 14.59 -13.32 -61.08
CA PRO A 671 15.82 -13.43 -60.32
C PRO A 671 15.86 -14.73 -59.52
N GLU A 672 17.07 -15.20 -59.21
CA GLU A 672 17.32 -16.38 -58.36
C GLU A 672 16.99 -16.13 -56.87
N LEU A 673 16.82 -17.20 -56.10
CA LEU A 673 16.58 -17.19 -54.67
C LEU A 673 17.72 -17.88 -53.89
N CYS A 674 17.78 -17.62 -52.60
CA CYS A 674 18.85 -18.03 -51.68
C CYS A 674 18.35 -19.11 -50.73
N GLY A 675 18.92 -20.31 -50.85
CA GLY A 675 18.78 -21.41 -49.91
C GLY A 675 17.55 -22.30 -50.12
N ASP A 676 16.99 -22.36 -51.34
CA ASP A 676 15.85 -23.23 -51.66
C ASP A 676 16.21 -24.50 -52.44
N GLU A 677 17.49 -24.66 -52.83
CA GLU A 677 18.04 -25.76 -53.64
C GLU A 677 17.39 -25.89 -55.05
N ILE A 678 16.85 -24.79 -55.61
CA ILE A 678 16.18 -24.74 -56.92
C ILE A 678 16.90 -23.78 -57.90
N ASP A 679 16.93 -24.18 -59.18
CA ASP A 679 17.27 -23.34 -60.33
C ASP A 679 15.99 -22.56 -60.74
N ASN A 680 15.81 -21.33 -60.23
CA ASN A 680 14.62 -20.49 -60.44
C ASN A 680 14.75 -19.56 -61.67
N ASP A 681 15.98 -19.14 -62.00
CA ASP A 681 16.36 -18.38 -63.19
C ASP A 681 16.42 -19.27 -64.47
N CYS A 682 16.67 -20.58 -64.31
CA CYS A 682 16.81 -21.59 -65.38
C CYS A 682 18.10 -21.45 -66.23
N ASP A 683 19.18 -20.91 -65.66
CA ASP A 683 20.55 -20.85 -66.19
C ASP A 683 21.27 -22.22 -66.11
N GLY A 684 21.06 -22.96 -65.02
CA GLY A 684 21.57 -24.32 -64.79
C GLY A 684 22.60 -24.49 -63.67
N GLU A 685 22.98 -23.43 -62.96
CA GLU A 685 23.50 -23.51 -61.58
C GLU A 685 22.31 -23.48 -60.56
N ILE A 686 22.58 -23.35 -59.25
CA ILE A 686 21.58 -23.34 -58.16
C ILE A 686 22.11 -22.43 -57.02
N ASP A 687 21.22 -21.63 -56.40
CA ASP A 687 21.51 -20.74 -55.25
C ASP A 687 22.68 -19.74 -55.46
N GLU A 688 23.03 -19.39 -56.71
CA GLU A 688 24.24 -18.59 -56.98
C GLU A 688 24.06 -17.07 -56.85
N GLY A 689 25.18 -16.35 -56.74
CA GLY A 689 25.19 -14.89 -56.58
C GLY A 689 25.05 -14.38 -55.13
N PHE A 690 24.78 -15.26 -54.17
CA PHE A 690 24.74 -14.95 -52.74
C PHE A 690 26.03 -15.41 -52.01
N ASP A 691 26.62 -14.55 -51.17
CA ASP A 691 27.86 -14.83 -50.43
C ASP A 691 27.66 -15.75 -49.19
N VAL A 692 26.72 -16.71 -49.26
CA VAL A 692 26.32 -17.56 -48.11
C VAL A 692 27.50 -18.37 -47.57
N GLY A 693 27.67 -18.39 -46.25
CA GLY A 693 28.80 -19.04 -45.59
C GLY A 693 30.10 -18.23 -45.61
N ALA A 694 30.14 -17.05 -46.24
CA ALA A 694 31.28 -16.14 -46.16
C ALA A 694 31.28 -15.35 -44.83
N PRO A 695 32.45 -15.11 -44.22
CA PRO A 695 32.55 -14.33 -42.99
C PRO A 695 32.23 -12.85 -43.25
N CYS A 696 31.46 -12.26 -42.34
CA CYS A 696 31.04 -10.87 -42.36
C CYS A 696 31.30 -10.21 -41.01
N VAL A 697 31.21 -8.88 -40.95
CA VAL A 697 31.44 -8.10 -39.74
C VAL A 697 30.39 -7.02 -39.64
N VAL A 698 29.74 -6.90 -38.49
CA VAL A 698 28.78 -5.83 -38.18
C VAL A 698 29.39 -4.94 -37.09
N GLN A 699 29.20 -3.63 -37.21
CA GLN A 699 29.43 -2.71 -36.11
C GLN A 699 28.09 -2.27 -35.53
N ILE A 700 27.93 -2.54 -34.24
CA ILE A 700 26.76 -2.25 -33.41
C ILE A 700 27.30 -1.46 -32.21
N HIS A 701 26.77 -0.25 -32.00
CA HIS A 701 27.07 0.77 -30.97
C HIS A 701 28.54 1.23 -30.75
N GLY A 702 29.52 0.35 -30.91
CA GLY A 702 30.96 0.59 -30.87
C GLY A 702 31.74 -0.72 -31.04
N CYS A 703 31.11 -1.83 -30.65
CA CYS A 703 31.54 -3.20 -30.89
C CYS A 703 31.80 -3.55 -32.36
N THR A 704 32.58 -4.61 -32.56
CA THR A 704 32.91 -5.19 -33.87
C THR A 704 32.67 -6.69 -33.80
N LEU A 705 31.49 -7.12 -34.26
CA LEU A 705 31.02 -8.50 -34.13
C LEU A 705 31.26 -9.25 -35.44
N GLU A 706 31.92 -10.41 -35.35
CA GLU A 706 32.15 -11.30 -36.49
C GLU A 706 30.96 -12.26 -36.66
N GLY A 707 30.52 -12.44 -37.91
CA GLY A 707 29.38 -13.27 -38.28
C GLY A 707 29.59 -13.99 -39.60
N VAL A 708 28.52 -14.61 -40.11
CA VAL A 708 28.48 -15.31 -41.39
C VAL A 708 27.25 -14.86 -42.18
N PHE A 709 27.35 -14.76 -43.51
CA PHE A 709 26.18 -14.50 -44.34
C PHE A 709 25.26 -15.73 -44.42
N GLU A 710 23.98 -15.55 -44.10
CA GLU A 710 22.91 -16.54 -44.23
C GLU A 710 21.74 -15.97 -45.04
N CYS A 711 20.92 -16.82 -45.65
CA CYS A 711 19.77 -16.38 -46.46
C CYS A 711 18.68 -15.74 -45.58
N THR A 712 18.09 -14.63 -46.04
CA THR A 712 16.91 -14.04 -45.40
C THR A 712 15.67 -14.92 -45.61
N GLU A 713 14.68 -14.84 -44.71
CA GLU A 713 13.41 -15.61 -44.82
C GLU A 713 12.67 -15.44 -46.17
N SER A 714 12.94 -14.35 -46.89
CA SER A 714 12.34 -14.07 -48.20
C SER A 714 13.01 -14.81 -49.37
N GLY A 715 14.18 -15.42 -49.16
CA GLY A 715 15.06 -15.94 -50.21
C GLY A 715 15.72 -14.88 -51.11
N MET A 716 15.30 -13.61 -51.08
CA MET A 716 15.73 -12.60 -52.09
C MET A 716 17.12 -11.98 -51.83
N SER A 717 17.75 -12.31 -50.69
CA SER A 717 19.09 -11.83 -50.32
C SER A 717 19.68 -12.64 -49.16
N ALA A 718 21.00 -12.57 -48.99
CA ALA A 718 21.69 -12.97 -47.77
C ALA A 718 21.91 -11.76 -46.84
N THR A 719 21.91 -12.00 -45.53
CA THR A 719 22.19 -11.03 -44.47
C THR A 719 23.28 -11.57 -43.52
N CYS A 720 24.00 -10.68 -42.83
CA CYS A 720 25.01 -11.09 -41.87
C CYS A 720 24.35 -11.51 -40.55
N VAL A 721 24.55 -12.76 -40.15
CA VAL A 721 24.10 -13.33 -38.87
C VAL A 721 25.33 -13.47 -37.97
N ILE A 722 25.26 -12.92 -36.75
CA ILE A 722 26.36 -12.99 -35.79
C ILE A 722 26.41 -14.40 -35.18
N LEU A 723 27.60 -14.98 -35.12
CA LEU A 723 27.82 -16.23 -34.38
C LEU A 723 27.92 -15.90 -32.89
N GLU A 724 27.31 -16.73 -32.02
CA GLU A 724 27.30 -16.58 -30.56
C GLU A 724 28.71 -16.70 -29.92
N ASN A 725 29.55 -15.68 -30.11
CA ASN A 725 30.62 -15.34 -29.18
C ASN A 725 30.02 -14.35 -28.19
N ASN A 726 29.67 -14.84 -27.01
CA ASN A 726 29.10 -14.05 -25.92
C ASN A 726 29.92 -12.76 -25.72
N PRO A 727 29.30 -11.58 -25.71
CA PRO A 727 30.01 -10.35 -25.39
C PRO A 727 30.47 -10.36 -23.93
N SER A 728 31.32 -9.43 -23.55
CA SER A 728 31.90 -9.38 -22.19
C SER A 728 30.92 -8.70 -21.25
N VAL A 729 30.66 -9.29 -20.08
CA VAL A 729 29.99 -8.60 -18.97
C VAL A 729 30.71 -7.26 -18.71
N GLU A 730 29.93 -6.20 -18.57
CA GLU A 730 30.41 -4.82 -18.48
C GLU A 730 31.45 -4.62 -17.36
N LEU A 731 32.40 -3.71 -17.59
CA LEU A 731 33.58 -3.51 -16.75
C LEU A 731 33.65 -2.11 -16.14
N CYS A 732 32.97 -1.90 -15.01
CA CYS A 732 32.96 -0.66 -14.23
C CYS A 732 34.19 0.27 -14.41
N GLY A 733 33.95 1.46 -14.94
CA GLY A 733 34.92 2.56 -15.05
C GLY A 733 35.97 2.33 -16.15
N ASP A 734 35.60 1.64 -17.21
CA ASP A 734 36.38 1.34 -18.41
C ASP A 734 36.07 2.28 -19.58
N GLY A 735 34.85 2.85 -19.63
CA GLY A 735 34.46 3.86 -20.61
C GLY A 735 34.25 3.32 -22.02
N LYS A 736 33.83 2.05 -22.14
CA LYS A 736 33.41 1.42 -23.39
C LYS A 736 32.25 0.47 -23.10
N ASP A 737 31.27 0.48 -23.98
CA ASP A 737 30.39 -0.64 -24.29
C ASP A 737 31.22 -1.97 -24.45
N ASN A 738 31.21 -2.88 -23.46
CA ASN A 738 31.85 -4.22 -23.50
C ASN A 738 30.84 -5.34 -23.80
N ASP A 739 29.57 -5.10 -23.50
CA ASP A 739 28.40 -5.99 -23.61
C ASP A 739 27.68 -5.88 -24.99
N CYS A 740 27.78 -4.73 -25.65
CA CYS A 740 27.22 -4.40 -26.97
C CYS A 740 25.72 -4.03 -27.01
N ASP A 741 25.04 -3.74 -25.89
CA ASP A 741 23.66 -3.23 -25.88
C ASP A 741 23.52 -1.78 -26.40
N GLY A 742 24.52 -0.94 -26.13
CA GLY A 742 24.63 0.44 -26.61
C GLY A 742 24.68 1.55 -25.56
N GLU A 743 24.61 1.24 -24.26
CA GLU A 743 25.04 2.15 -23.18
C GLU A 743 26.56 1.98 -22.89
N VAL A 744 27.06 2.50 -21.75
CA VAL A 744 28.49 2.44 -21.34
C VAL A 744 28.63 2.48 -19.82
N ASP A 745 29.43 1.56 -19.25
CA ASP A 745 29.65 1.41 -17.80
C ASP A 745 28.32 1.22 -17.00
N GLU A 746 27.28 0.68 -17.62
CA GLU A 746 25.94 0.50 -17.04
C GLU A 746 25.88 -0.61 -15.95
N GLY A 747 24.84 -0.56 -15.12
CA GLY A 747 24.71 -1.44 -13.95
C GLY A 747 25.67 -1.14 -12.80
N PHE A 748 26.44 -0.04 -12.85
CA PHE A 748 27.34 0.42 -11.79
C PHE A 748 27.03 1.85 -11.35
N HIS A 749 27.11 2.12 -10.05
CA HIS A 749 26.76 3.40 -9.40
C HIS A 749 28.00 4.19 -8.95
N THR A 750 29.11 4.11 -9.69
CA THR A 750 30.39 4.66 -9.25
C THR A 750 30.37 6.19 -9.12
N GLY A 751 30.65 6.69 -7.91
CA GLY A 751 30.57 8.08 -7.52
C GLY A 751 29.32 8.45 -6.70
N ASP A 752 28.34 7.54 -6.57
CA ASP A 752 27.21 7.75 -5.66
C ASP A 752 27.56 7.47 -4.20
N LEU A 753 26.75 8.02 -3.30
CA LEU A 753 26.86 7.79 -1.87
C LEU A 753 26.38 6.38 -1.52
N CYS A 754 27.16 5.69 -0.71
CA CYS A 754 26.83 4.38 -0.15
C CYS A 754 27.05 4.37 1.35
N ALA A 755 26.74 3.24 1.97
CA ALA A 755 27.23 2.93 3.30
C ALA A 755 27.72 1.48 3.38
N SER A 756 28.77 1.27 4.16
CA SER A 756 29.36 -0.04 4.43
C SER A 756 29.37 -0.30 5.94
N TYR A 757 29.22 -1.57 6.33
CA TYR A 757 29.26 -1.95 7.72
C TYR A 757 30.70 -2.15 8.20
N VAL A 758 31.07 -1.47 9.28
CA VAL A 758 32.35 -1.62 9.99
C VAL A 758 32.01 -1.96 11.43
N ASN A 759 32.20 -3.22 11.84
CA ASN A 759 31.87 -3.69 13.19
C ASN A 759 30.47 -3.23 13.64
N ASP A 760 29.45 -3.62 12.88
CA ASP A 760 28.03 -3.28 13.07
C ASP A 760 27.63 -1.79 12.95
N CYS A 761 28.57 -0.83 12.93
CA CYS A 761 28.31 0.56 12.50
C CYS A 761 27.99 0.68 11.00
N LEU A 762 27.03 1.56 10.66
CA LEU A 762 26.78 2.02 9.29
C LEU A 762 27.66 3.24 8.94
N VAL A 763 28.73 3.05 8.16
CA VAL A 763 29.66 4.13 7.77
C VAL A 763 29.45 4.54 6.32
N ALA A 764 29.18 5.82 6.08
CA ALA A 764 29.00 6.37 4.73
C ALA A 764 30.31 6.40 3.91
N GLY A 765 30.20 6.15 2.60
CA GLY A 765 31.31 6.14 1.64
C GLY A 765 30.88 6.54 0.23
N GLU A 766 31.78 6.34 -0.73
CA GLU A 766 31.53 6.54 -2.18
C GLU A 766 31.64 5.20 -2.91
N MET A 767 30.67 4.86 -3.77
CA MET A 767 30.73 3.64 -4.58
C MET A 767 31.87 3.75 -5.59
N ARG A 768 32.70 2.72 -5.67
CA ARG A 768 33.83 2.64 -6.60
C ARG A 768 33.98 1.24 -7.18
N CYS A 769 34.34 1.18 -8.45
CA CYS A 769 34.76 -0.06 -9.12
C CYS A 769 35.83 -0.79 -8.31
N SER A 770 35.61 -2.09 -8.06
CA SER A 770 36.57 -2.94 -7.35
C SER A 770 37.83 -3.21 -8.19
N ASP A 771 38.88 -3.75 -7.56
CA ASP A 771 40.16 -4.07 -8.21
C ASP A 771 40.04 -4.95 -9.47
N ASN A 772 38.95 -5.70 -9.64
CA ASN A 772 38.71 -6.55 -10.81
C ASN A 772 37.75 -5.96 -11.86
N ARG A 773 37.08 -4.82 -11.56
CA ARG A 773 36.07 -4.12 -12.38
C ARG A 773 34.78 -4.89 -12.72
N LEU A 774 34.62 -6.13 -12.27
CA LEU A 774 33.41 -6.95 -12.47
C LEU A 774 32.31 -6.65 -11.43
N THR A 775 32.66 -5.94 -10.36
CA THR A 775 31.72 -5.39 -9.37
C THR A 775 32.23 -4.05 -8.88
N GLU A 776 31.36 -3.27 -8.27
CA GLU A 776 31.72 -2.15 -7.41
C GLU A 776 31.76 -2.54 -5.92
N ALA A 777 32.23 -1.61 -5.08
CA ALA A 777 32.29 -1.70 -3.62
C ALA A 777 32.25 -0.30 -3.00
N CYS A 778 31.75 -0.19 -1.78
CA CYS A 778 31.69 1.08 -1.05
C CYS A 778 33.05 1.45 -0.43
N ASP A 779 33.69 2.52 -0.92
CA ASP A 779 34.93 3.07 -0.36
C ASP A 779 34.61 4.12 0.71
N ILE A 780 34.69 3.70 1.96
CA ILE A 780 34.47 4.54 3.16
C ILE A 780 35.60 5.55 3.44
N GLY A 781 36.69 5.51 2.67
CA GLY A 781 37.79 6.48 2.76
C GLY A 781 38.48 6.53 4.13
N HIS A 782 38.95 7.72 4.51
CA HIS A 782 39.61 7.95 5.79
C HIS A 782 38.58 8.31 6.87
N PHE A 783 37.82 7.31 7.32
CA PHE A 783 36.94 7.43 8.48
C PHE A 783 37.73 7.92 9.71
N VAL A 784 37.14 8.86 10.45
CA VAL A 784 37.58 9.28 11.78
C VAL A 784 36.36 9.08 12.67
N PRO A 785 36.38 8.11 13.60
CA PRO A 785 35.26 7.83 14.47
C PRO A 785 34.75 9.05 15.27
N PRO A 786 33.50 8.99 15.76
CA PRO A 786 33.06 9.68 16.96
C PRO A 786 33.92 9.33 18.20
N ALA A 787 33.41 9.59 19.39
CA ALA A 787 33.93 8.98 20.61
C ALA A 787 32.76 8.31 21.33
N GLU A 788 33.04 7.20 22.02
CA GLU A 788 32.02 6.40 22.69
C GLU A 788 31.09 7.19 23.62
N LEU A 789 29.85 6.71 23.68
CA LEU A 789 28.83 7.19 24.58
C LEU A 789 28.72 6.26 25.80
N CYS A 790 28.21 6.81 26.90
CA CYS A 790 28.13 6.10 28.16
C CYS A 790 26.78 5.41 28.34
N GLY A 791 26.78 4.09 28.31
CA GLY A 791 25.73 3.21 28.81
C GLY A 791 24.57 2.94 27.85
N ASP A 792 24.76 3.14 26.54
CA ASP A 792 23.77 2.77 25.52
C ASP A 792 23.97 1.34 24.98
N ASN A 793 25.15 0.73 25.20
CA ASN A 793 25.54 -0.60 24.69
C ASN A 793 25.61 -0.66 23.15
N ILE A 794 25.89 0.47 22.50
CA ILE A 794 26.14 0.59 21.05
C ILE A 794 27.65 0.64 20.82
N ASP A 795 28.10 0.20 19.65
CA ASP A 795 29.44 0.49 19.12
C ASP A 795 29.30 1.80 18.30
N ASN A 796 29.67 2.93 18.91
CA ASN A 796 29.55 4.28 18.33
C ASN A 796 30.84 4.72 17.62
N ASP A 797 31.98 4.16 18.00
CA ASP A 797 33.35 4.41 17.52
C ASP A 797 33.79 3.40 16.43
N CYS A 798 33.10 2.25 16.35
CA CYS A 798 33.23 1.19 15.34
C CYS A 798 34.48 0.31 15.49
N ASP A 799 35.01 0.18 16.72
CA ASP A 799 36.21 -0.58 17.08
C ASP A 799 35.94 -2.11 17.23
N GLY A 800 34.69 -2.50 17.48
CA GLY A 800 34.27 -3.87 17.82
C GLY A 800 34.03 -4.09 19.31
N GLN A 801 33.75 -3.02 20.06
CA GLN A 801 33.46 -2.99 21.49
C GLN A 801 32.23 -2.09 21.76
N THR A 802 31.75 -2.06 23.00
CA THR A 802 30.57 -1.26 23.39
C THR A 802 30.83 -0.68 24.78
N ASP A 803 30.56 0.61 24.98
CA ASP A 803 30.80 1.32 26.25
C ASP A 803 32.28 1.22 26.77
N GLU A 804 33.31 0.98 25.94
CA GLU A 804 34.66 0.82 26.46
C GLU A 804 35.28 2.15 26.93
N GLY A 805 36.19 2.07 27.89
CA GLY A 805 36.56 3.23 28.72
C GLY A 805 35.51 3.63 29.77
N PHE A 806 34.23 3.25 29.60
CA PHE A 806 33.16 3.45 30.57
C PHE A 806 32.95 2.25 31.53
N GLU A 807 33.83 1.23 31.51
CA GLU A 807 33.83 -0.01 32.32
C GLU A 807 33.43 0.13 33.82
N VAL A 808 33.61 1.31 34.41
CA VAL A 808 33.33 1.58 35.82
C VAL A 808 31.85 1.87 36.12
N VAL A 809 31.04 2.18 35.11
CA VAL A 809 29.62 2.56 35.21
C VAL A 809 28.78 1.44 35.84
N GLY A 810 27.81 1.81 36.69
CA GLY A 810 27.08 0.88 37.56
C GLY A 810 27.92 0.27 38.70
N GLY A 811 29.25 0.30 38.58
CA GLY A 811 30.22 -0.07 39.60
C GLY A 811 30.17 0.82 40.83
N LYS A 812 30.73 0.33 41.94
CA LYS A 812 30.67 1.01 43.24
C LYS A 812 31.71 2.12 43.29
N CYS A 813 31.27 3.32 43.66
CA CYS A 813 32.14 4.46 43.93
C CYS A 813 32.08 4.85 45.43
N TRP A 814 33.05 5.66 45.86
CA TRP A 814 33.14 6.20 47.21
C TRP A 814 33.54 7.67 47.15
N LEU A 815 32.91 8.51 47.97
CA LEU A 815 33.22 9.94 48.08
C LEU A 815 33.35 10.35 49.55
N GLY A 816 34.32 11.19 49.88
CA GLY A 816 34.70 11.59 51.24
C GLY A 816 35.69 10.62 51.92
N GLU A 817 36.43 11.12 52.91
CA GLU A 817 37.45 10.36 53.66
C GLU A 817 36.93 9.95 55.06
N GLY A 818 37.64 9.05 55.75
CA GLY A 818 37.36 8.68 57.14
C GLY A 818 35.92 8.17 57.41
N VAL A 819 35.24 8.75 58.41
CA VAL A 819 33.84 8.45 58.74
C VAL A 819 32.85 9.21 57.85
N CYS A 820 33.32 10.20 57.08
CA CYS A 820 32.55 10.96 56.11
C CYS A 820 32.38 10.25 54.78
N THR A 821 33.17 9.21 54.48
CA THR A 821 33.03 8.39 53.27
C THR A 821 31.60 7.86 53.09
N ARG A 822 30.99 8.12 51.94
CA ARG A 822 29.72 7.53 51.50
C ARG A 822 29.92 6.67 50.26
N LYS A 823 29.01 5.71 50.06
CA LYS A 823 29.02 4.77 48.94
C LYS A 823 27.99 5.21 47.91
N GLY A 824 28.35 5.13 46.65
CA GLY A 824 27.48 5.38 45.52
C GLY A 824 27.72 4.40 44.37
N LYS A 825 27.17 4.74 43.21
CA LYS A 825 27.49 4.17 41.92
C LYS A 825 28.12 5.21 41.00
N TRP A 826 28.93 4.74 40.05
CA TRP A 826 29.20 5.52 38.85
C TRP A 826 27.96 5.52 37.94
N LEU A 827 27.55 6.69 37.48
CA LEU A 827 26.46 6.94 36.53
C LEU A 827 26.99 7.79 35.38
N CYS A 828 26.39 7.66 34.20
CA CYS A 828 26.72 8.49 33.04
C CYS A 828 26.30 9.95 33.25
N THR A 829 27.02 10.89 32.63
CA THR A 829 26.61 12.30 32.56
C THR A 829 25.42 12.47 31.62
N ALA A 830 24.69 13.57 31.75
CA ALA A 830 23.43 13.80 31.00
C ALA A 830 23.63 14.05 29.49
N ASP A 831 24.89 14.20 29.05
CA ASP A 831 25.36 14.29 27.67
C ASP A 831 26.02 12.99 27.19
N LEU A 832 26.03 11.93 28.02
CA LEU A 832 26.66 10.62 27.80
C LEU A 832 28.18 10.61 27.54
N LEU A 833 28.83 11.76 27.37
CA LEU A 833 30.28 11.89 27.11
C LEU A 833 31.17 11.70 28.37
N GLY A 834 30.66 11.09 29.44
CA GLY A 834 31.36 11.02 30.72
C GLY A 834 30.61 10.25 31.81
N TYR A 835 31.24 10.14 32.99
CA TYR A 835 30.65 9.49 34.16
C TYR A 835 30.98 10.22 35.47
N PHE A 836 30.10 10.11 36.46
CA PHE A 836 30.23 10.72 37.79
C PHE A 836 29.74 9.79 38.91
N CYS A 837 30.17 10.03 40.15
CA CYS A 837 29.79 9.24 41.32
C CYS A 837 28.55 9.85 42.01
N ASP A 838 27.47 9.09 42.18
CA ASP A 838 26.20 9.57 42.78
C ASP A 838 26.25 9.76 44.33
N ALA A 839 27.39 9.47 44.95
CA ALA A 839 27.56 9.51 46.40
C ALA A 839 27.51 10.94 46.96
N ALA A 840 26.37 11.34 47.53
CA ALA A 840 26.29 12.54 48.35
C ALA A 840 27.18 12.45 49.60
N VAL A 841 27.86 13.56 49.97
CA VAL A 841 28.64 13.67 51.22
C VAL A 841 27.72 13.50 52.44
N GLY A 842 28.28 13.00 53.54
CA GLY A 842 27.52 12.76 54.77
C GLY A 842 26.84 14.00 55.34
N THR A 843 25.71 13.81 56.03
CA THR A 843 25.11 14.86 56.86
C THR A 843 26.00 15.15 58.07
N VAL A 844 26.38 16.43 58.21
CA VAL A 844 27.10 17.00 59.37
C VAL A 844 26.61 16.46 60.72
N SER A 845 27.53 16.25 61.65
CA SER A 845 27.26 16.01 63.08
C SER A 845 28.04 17.01 63.95
N GLU A 846 27.90 17.00 65.29
CA GLU A 846 28.73 17.87 66.14
C GLU A 846 30.12 17.23 66.35
N GLU A 847 31.18 17.97 66.04
CA GLU A 847 32.57 17.49 66.08
C GLU A 847 32.99 16.95 67.47
N VAL A 848 33.59 15.76 67.49
CA VAL A 848 33.81 14.96 68.72
C VAL A 848 35.25 15.07 69.21
N MET A 849 35.63 16.29 69.64
CA MET A 849 36.99 16.65 70.08
C MET A 849 37.71 15.56 70.90
N GLY A 850 38.79 15.05 70.32
CA GLY A 850 39.75 14.13 70.90
C GLY A 850 39.58 12.66 70.49
N ASP A 851 38.69 12.34 69.54
CA ASP A 851 38.60 10.99 68.96
C ASP A 851 39.47 10.79 67.71
N GLY A 852 39.88 11.86 67.04
CA GLY A 852 40.81 11.87 65.91
C GLY A 852 40.17 11.58 64.55
N PHE A 853 38.86 11.83 64.40
CA PHE A 853 38.13 11.74 63.14
C PHE A 853 37.44 13.07 62.80
N ASP A 854 37.45 13.44 61.52
CA ASP A 854 36.54 14.43 60.94
C ASP A 854 35.09 13.92 61.09
N ASN A 855 34.31 14.46 62.03
CA ASN A 855 32.93 14.01 62.33
C ASN A 855 31.85 14.96 61.76
N ASP A 856 32.18 16.20 61.38
CA ASP A 856 31.25 17.13 60.72
C ASP A 856 31.39 17.21 59.19
N CYS A 857 32.49 16.70 58.64
CA CYS A 857 32.80 16.60 57.21
C CYS A 857 33.23 17.91 56.51
N ASP A 858 33.79 18.90 57.23
CA ASP A 858 34.40 20.09 56.63
C ASP A 858 35.83 19.87 56.07
N GLY A 859 36.49 18.77 56.44
CA GLY A 859 37.84 18.41 56.01
C GLY A 859 38.97 18.76 56.99
N LEU A 860 38.64 19.21 58.19
CA LEU A 860 39.55 19.37 59.33
C LEU A 860 39.35 18.23 60.35
N ILE A 861 40.03 18.29 61.51
CA ILE A 861 39.91 17.30 62.60
C ILE A 861 40.10 18.03 63.94
N ASP A 862 39.19 17.82 64.91
CA ASP A 862 39.20 18.34 66.29
C ASP A 862 39.12 19.89 66.45
N GLU A 863 38.62 20.64 65.46
CA GLU A 863 38.78 22.11 65.29
C GLU A 863 37.72 23.05 65.93
N ASN A 864 37.36 22.87 67.21
CA ASN A 864 36.47 23.84 67.89
C ASN A 864 37.04 24.44 69.20
N ASP A 865 37.62 25.66 69.14
CA ASP A 865 38.09 26.41 70.33
C ASP A 865 37.23 27.65 70.69
N SER A 866 36.27 27.39 71.57
CA SER A 866 35.77 28.29 72.62
C SER A 866 34.82 29.48 72.28
N PRO A 867 33.81 29.75 73.13
CA PRO A 867 32.77 30.75 72.86
C PRO A 867 33.01 32.11 73.53
N ASN A 868 32.83 33.24 72.81
CA ASN A 868 32.19 34.50 73.28
C ASN A 868 32.27 35.64 72.24
N ARG A 869 31.11 36.08 71.68
CA ARG A 869 30.63 37.49 71.62
C ARG A 869 29.50 37.71 70.61
N LEU A 870 28.38 38.23 71.11
CA LEU A 870 27.52 39.18 70.42
C LEU A 870 27.75 40.59 71.02
N PRO A 871 27.33 41.70 70.38
CA PRO A 871 26.92 41.90 68.98
C PRO A 871 27.75 43.03 68.30
N THR A 872 27.40 43.47 67.08
CA THR A 872 26.87 44.84 66.79
C THR A 872 26.90 45.26 65.31
N MET A 873 25.89 46.07 64.93
CA MET A 873 25.93 47.22 63.98
C MET A 873 26.11 47.02 62.46
N TYR A 874 24.97 47.17 61.76
CA TYR A 874 24.68 48.20 60.73
C TYR A 874 25.28 48.15 59.30
N GLU A 875 24.48 48.73 58.39
CA GLU A 875 24.79 49.36 57.09
C GLU A 875 25.34 48.52 55.90
N SER A 876 24.38 48.16 55.05
CA SER A 876 24.42 48.15 53.59
C SER A 876 25.38 49.13 52.90
N LEU A 877 25.91 48.74 51.73
CA LEU A 877 25.66 49.50 50.48
C LEU A 877 25.93 48.71 49.17
N GLU A 878 25.20 49.10 48.13
CA GLU A 878 25.53 49.18 46.69
C GLU A 878 26.18 48.01 45.89
N VAL A 879 25.34 47.50 44.98
CA VAL A 879 25.61 47.11 43.57
C VAL A 879 26.31 48.30 42.84
N ILE A 880 27.15 48.21 41.79
CA ILE A 880 26.95 47.64 40.42
C ILE A 880 28.30 47.50 39.67
N THR A 881 28.34 46.64 38.63
CA THR A 881 29.30 46.62 37.48
C THR A 881 30.77 46.26 37.77
N ASP A 882 31.57 45.73 36.83
CA ASP A 882 31.36 45.51 35.38
C ASP A 882 32.10 44.25 34.85
N ASN A 883 31.86 43.88 33.59
CA ASN A 883 32.60 42.83 32.85
C ASN A 883 34.09 43.19 32.62
N HIS A 884 35.00 42.20 32.54
CA HIS A 884 36.05 42.08 31.47
C HIS A 884 37.11 40.96 31.67
N PHE A 885 37.66 40.46 30.53
CA PHE A 885 38.99 39.81 30.33
C PHE A 885 39.29 38.45 31.03
N VAL A 886 40.20 37.58 30.55
CA VAL A 886 41.21 37.58 29.44
C VAL A 886 41.17 36.23 28.68
N THR A 887 41.57 36.19 27.40
CA THR A 887 41.78 34.97 26.57
C THR A 887 43.22 34.42 26.64
N LYS A 888 43.49 33.23 26.05
CA LYS A 888 44.87 32.83 25.69
C LYS A 888 44.98 31.88 24.47
N ASP A 889 45.73 32.36 23.47
CA ASP A 889 46.52 31.74 22.38
C ASP A 889 46.46 30.22 22.10
N ILE A 890 46.36 29.86 20.81
CA ILE A 890 47.47 29.29 19.99
C ILE A 890 47.13 29.40 18.47
N ASP A 891 48.15 29.34 17.60
CA ASP A 891 48.15 29.82 16.21
C ASP A 891 47.50 28.91 15.12
N HIS A 892 47.09 29.55 14.02
CA HIS A 892 46.93 28.95 12.68
C HIS A 892 47.66 29.82 11.62
N PRO A 893 48.23 29.25 10.53
CA PRO A 893 49.02 29.99 9.56
C PRO A 893 48.22 30.71 8.45
N GLN A 894 48.89 31.72 7.89
CA GLN A 894 48.58 32.56 6.71
C GLN A 894 48.20 31.80 5.42
N ALA A 895 47.58 32.40 4.39
CA ALA A 895 46.80 33.66 4.20
C ALA A 895 46.34 33.75 2.73
N ASP A 896 45.39 34.64 2.38
CA ASP A 896 45.67 35.79 1.48
C ASP A 896 44.53 36.86 1.49
N SER A 897 44.49 37.80 0.54
CA SER A 897 44.02 39.19 0.79
C SER A 897 43.12 39.87 -0.30
N ASN A 898 42.50 41.01 0.10
CA ASN A 898 41.85 42.09 -0.71
C ASN A 898 40.35 41.87 -1.11
N ASP A 899 39.46 42.89 -1.25
CA ASP A 899 39.59 44.34 -0.98
C ASP A 899 38.27 45.12 -0.66
N THR A 900 38.42 46.26 0.04
CA THR A 900 37.65 47.54 0.08
C THR A 900 36.12 47.73 -0.17
N THR A 901 35.51 48.57 0.71
CA THR A 901 34.56 49.72 0.45
C THR A 901 33.06 49.51 0.08
N SER A 902 32.08 50.41 0.39
CA SER A 902 31.99 51.53 1.37
C SER A 902 30.60 52.24 1.54
N THR A 903 30.04 52.26 2.76
CA THR A 903 29.36 53.43 3.43
C THR A 903 27.98 53.96 2.86
N PRO A 904 27.29 55.03 3.39
CA PRO A 904 26.05 54.83 4.16
C PRO A 904 24.88 55.89 4.07
N GLY A 905 23.83 55.73 4.90
CA GLY A 905 22.77 56.74 5.23
C GLY A 905 21.43 56.54 4.51
N SER A 906 20.26 57.08 4.91
CA SER A 906 19.75 57.80 6.11
C SER A 906 18.19 57.78 6.07
N GLY A 907 17.35 58.31 6.98
CA GLY A 907 17.48 59.17 8.18
C GLY A 907 16.09 59.43 8.83
N CYS A 908 15.96 60.35 9.81
CA CYS A 908 14.77 60.50 10.69
C CYS A 908 13.65 61.44 10.17
N ASN A 909 12.40 61.22 10.59
CA ASN A 909 11.59 62.27 11.28
C ASN A 909 10.31 61.76 11.97
N SER A 910 9.72 62.60 12.83
CA SER A 910 8.59 62.29 13.72
C SER A 910 7.30 63.07 13.42
N GLY A 911 6.16 62.59 13.94
CA GLY A 911 4.86 63.27 13.93
C GLY A 911 4.01 62.90 15.16
N VAL A 912 3.22 63.86 15.68
CA VAL A 912 2.49 63.78 16.97
C VAL A 912 1.17 64.55 16.86
N VAL A 913 0.07 64.12 17.53
CA VAL A 913 -0.90 64.95 18.32
C VAL A 913 -2.11 64.12 18.85
N ASP A 914 -2.55 64.50 20.06
CA ASP A 914 -3.68 64.07 20.94
C ASP A 914 -4.90 63.26 20.44
N GLY A 915 -5.54 62.51 21.39
CA GLY A 915 -6.85 61.86 21.20
C GLY A 915 -7.53 61.21 22.45
N LYS A 916 -7.42 61.79 23.65
CA LYS A 916 -7.84 61.22 24.95
C LYS A 916 -9.30 60.73 25.05
N TYR A 917 -9.57 59.68 25.86
CA TYR A 917 -10.53 59.71 26.99
C TYR A 917 -10.20 58.63 28.07
N HIS A 918 -10.87 58.69 29.24
CA HIS A 918 -10.53 58.01 30.51
C HIS A 918 -11.00 56.53 30.59
N GLN A 919 -10.35 55.58 31.28
CA GLN A 919 -10.21 55.36 32.76
C GLN A 919 -11.56 55.37 33.52
N TRP A 920 -11.87 54.58 34.56
CA TRP A 920 -11.12 54.03 35.73
C TRP A 920 -11.67 52.62 36.08
N MET A 921 -10.86 51.59 36.42
CA MET A 921 -10.16 51.26 37.70
C MET A 921 -11.04 50.52 38.76
N VAL A 922 -10.37 49.66 39.56
CA VAL A 922 -10.75 48.98 40.85
C VAL A 922 -11.26 47.53 40.68
N PHE A 923 -10.69 46.46 41.29
CA PHE A 923 -9.38 46.23 41.98
C PHE A 923 -9.18 44.70 42.27
N GLY A 924 -7.95 44.19 42.51
CA GLY A 924 -7.73 42.81 43.00
C GLY A 924 -6.27 42.32 42.97
N LEU A 925 -5.67 42.02 44.13
CA LEU A 925 -4.27 41.57 44.29
C LEU A 925 -4.22 40.08 44.69
N LEU A 926 -3.20 39.32 44.27
CA LEU A 926 -2.96 37.95 44.76
C LEU A 926 -1.45 37.68 44.88
N VAL A 927 -1.00 37.19 46.04
CA VAL A 927 0.40 36.94 46.37
C VAL A 927 0.54 35.67 47.23
N LEU A 928 1.20 34.65 46.64
CA LEU A 928 2.09 33.63 47.22
C LEU A 928 1.64 32.72 48.40
N ILE A 929 2.20 31.50 48.38
CA ILE A 929 2.33 30.51 49.48
C ILE A 929 1.05 29.74 49.87
N LEU A 930 1.10 28.40 49.71
CA LEU A 930 1.00 27.46 50.83
C LEU A 930 1.44 26.04 50.45
N CYS A 931 2.10 25.35 51.39
CA CYS A 931 2.39 23.92 51.32
C CYS A 931 2.43 23.33 52.74
N LEU A 932 2.33 22.00 52.83
CA LEU A 932 2.47 21.12 54.01
C LEU A 932 1.28 20.99 54.99
N ARG A 933 0.70 19.77 54.96
CA ARG A 933 0.36 18.91 56.13
C ARG A 933 -0.88 19.32 56.97
N ARG A 934 -1.62 18.41 57.63
CA ARG A 934 -1.39 16.98 57.96
C ARG A 934 -2.70 16.26 58.35
N VAL A 935 -2.81 14.94 58.07
CA VAL A 935 -3.72 13.91 58.67
C VAL A 935 -5.25 14.15 58.55
N GLY A 936 -6.06 13.12 58.23
CA GLY A 936 -7.51 13.31 58.40
C GLY A 936 -8.53 12.15 58.39
N SER A 937 -8.35 11.03 57.69
CA SER A 937 -9.16 9.78 57.81
C SER A 937 -10.72 9.84 57.70
N LYS A 938 -11.30 8.84 57.00
CA LYS A 938 -12.73 8.43 56.95
C LYS A 938 -13.65 9.37 56.14
N LEU A 939 -14.36 8.90 55.10
CA LEU A 939 -15.38 7.84 54.94
C LEU A 939 -16.83 8.38 55.05
N LEU A 940 -17.65 7.97 54.05
CA LEU A 940 -19.12 7.97 53.97
C LEU A 940 -19.88 9.29 53.64
N LYS A 941 -20.61 9.21 52.50
CA LYS A 941 -22.06 9.52 52.32
C LYS A 941 -22.50 10.99 52.21
N PHE A 942 -23.52 11.34 51.42
CA PHE A 942 -24.28 10.66 50.33
C PHE A 942 -25.22 11.72 49.70
N ILE A 943 -25.60 11.57 48.42
CA ILE A 943 -26.79 12.19 47.79
C ILE A 943 -26.67 13.74 47.61
N CYS A 944 -27.06 14.35 46.49
CA CYS A 944 -27.70 13.84 45.27
C CYS A 944 -26.94 14.30 44.02
#